data_AF-A0A843IUH1-F1
#
_entry.id   AF-A0A843IUH1-F1
#
_cell.length_a   1.000
_cell.length_b   1.000
_cell.length_c   1.000
_cell.angle_alpha   90.00
_cell.angle_beta   90.00
_cell.angle_gamma   90.00
#
_symmetry.space_group_name_H-M   'P 1'
#
loop_
_entity.id
_entity.type
_entity.pdbx_description
1 polymer ?
#
loop_
_entity_poly.entity_id
_entity_poly.type
_entity_poly.pdbx_seq_one_letter_code
_entity_poly.pdbx_strand_id
1 'polypeptide(L)'
;MVCVLSELHDGNKHCSGCFACESVCTGKAITVNLDSRGFYKCFVSPEFCKDCGRCSEVCPQVRYEAKNSSDPECYAFAASSDLLSGSSSGGAFIVLARWMIMNGGYVCGVVYDDDMNVVYEVTDDLQAVERMRGSKYAPSEMRGVYGEISKLLKSGKPVLFSGLPCHVAALKNYVGANQRLYTVDLMCSGIPSKTVYKQYLEEISKGRTISGLSFDAVHGALTVDYVGGDREVIYDDPYFQGFNRNLYKDASCMNCSFAPSPRPGDLTIGDFLEYDKLFHDYDGSDGLSCVLANNENGREMLEILRGHASFMRPVTFDFLKRFNRFSPVRNGDVMSPRLYYMLGRGHSVSKSITYCLKRKYDVGITGFWRVFNYGGDLTYYALYHVILDLGLEPLMIEACDPKMTKGAPLSPTRLETKYPWFNIAPWYTDIEKQKEVNHRVYTIMVGSDQVWNPNLINSGILGCYSLDFAVPWRNTVAYSSSFGKTHYVIDSPEKEDHIRLLKKIRHVSVRESSGVDICAGFGIKAKHVLDPVMLCDVKHYEELVRNATITYPEHFALCFVRHVGMHLNPLRLSNEMGKEVISIGGPDINIEDEHPYLMMNARTVENWIKALMECEYVLTDSFHAVAVAIALKKPFIAVYGNMTDDTGIDRFVSLLRMFDLESRLFRTSDEALDSGVLSKPIDFDAVGRRLEEHRKESLRWLKDALEMW
;
A
#
# COMPACT_ATOMS: atom_id res chain seq x y z
N MET A 1 -34.58 11.64 -7.51
CA MET A 1 -34.06 12.49 -6.43
C MET A 1 -33.02 13.40 -7.03
N VAL A 2 -33.24 14.71 -7.01
CA VAL A 2 -32.27 15.70 -7.49
C VAL A 2 -31.30 15.94 -6.34
N CYS A 3 -30.28 15.08 -6.28
CA CYS A 3 -29.27 15.05 -5.23
C CYS A 3 -27.88 15.16 -5.85
N VAL A 4 -27.02 15.97 -5.23
CA VAL A 4 -25.64 16.18 -5.68
C VAL A 4 -24.87 14.87 -5.86
N LEU A 5 -25.08 13.86 -5.01
CA LEU A 5 -24.39 12.56 -5.15
C LEU A 5 -24.84 11.80 -6.39
N SER A 6 -26.13 11.82 -6.71
CA SER A 6 -26.67 11.19 -7.92
C SER A 6 -26.10 11.87 -9.16
N GLU A 7 -26.10 13.20 -9.22
CA GLU A 7 -25.56 13.93 -10.37
C GLU A 7 -24.04 13.80 -10.51
N LEU A 8 -23.30 13.73 -9.41
CA LEU A 8 -21.86 13.41 -9.44
C LEU A 8 -21.60 12.03 -10.01
N HIS A 9 -22.37 11.03 -9.57
CA HIS A 9 -22.27 9.65 -10.07
C HIS A 9 -22.61 9.58 -11.57
N ASP A 10 -23.74 10.15 -11.98
CA ASP A 10 -24.21 10.12 -13.38
C ASP A 10 -23.27 10.90 -14.31
N GLY A 11 -22.65 11.97 -13.81
CA GLY A 11 -21.65 12.75 -14.54
C GLY A 11 -20.23 12.15 -14.53
N ASN A 12 -20.01 11.00 -13.88
CA ASN A 12 -18.69 10.42 -13.63
C ASN A 12 -17.69 11.45 -13.03
N LYS A 13 -18.17 12.22 -12.04
CA LYS A 13 -17.43 13.26 -11.33
C LYS A 13 -17.17 12.84 -9.89
N HIS A 14 -16.06 13.34 -9.34
CA HIS A 14 -15.71 13.11 -7.95
C HIS A 14 -15.98 14.36 -7.10
N CYS A 15 -16.55 14.18 -5.92
CA CYS A 15 -16.70 15.26 -4.94
C CYS A 15 -15.32 15.85 -4.59
N SER A 16 -15.20 17.18 -4.65
CA SER A 16 -13.97 17.92 -4.31
C SER A 16 -13.85 18.31 -2.82
N GLY A 17 -14.84 17.96 -1.99
CA GLY A 17 -14.81 18.27 -0.56
C GLY A 17 -14.91 19.76 -0.24
N CYS A 18 -15.57 20.57 -1.09
CA CYS A 18 -15.61 22.02 -0.92
C CYS A 18 -16.61 22.54 0.14
N PHE A 19 -17.47 21.72 0.74
CA PHE A 19 -18.47 22.10 1.77
C PHE A 19 -19.66 22.98 1.31
N ALA A 20 -19.78 23.31 0.02
CA ALA A 20 -20.88 24.16 -0.46
C ALA A 20 -22.27 23.51 -0.28
N CYS A 21 -22.37 22.22 -0.58
CA CYS A 21 -23.62 21.47 -0.44
C CYS A 21 -24.07 21.32 1.02
N GLU A 22 -23.13 21.14 1.96
CA GLU A 22 -23.41 21.18 3.41
C GLU A 22 -23.91 22.57 3.80
N SER A 23 -23.23 23.63 3.34
CA SER A 23 -23.56 25.03 3.69
C SER A 23 -24.94 25.49 3.21
N VAL A 24 -25.47 24.94 2.11
CA VAL A 24 -26.80 25.29 1.58
C VAL A 24 -27.92 24.40 2.17
N CYS A 25 -27.56 23.28 2.79
CA CYS A 25 -28.51 22.27 3.24
C CYS A 25 -29.20 22.65 4.56
N THR A 26 -30.27 23.42 4.46
CA THR A 26 -31.10 23.83 5.62
C THR A 26 -31.73 22.65 6.38
N GLY A 27 -31.94 21.51 5.71
CA GLY A 27 -32.46 20.29 6.34
C GLY A 27 -31.41 19.47 7.09
N LYS A 28 -30.12 19.85 7.04
CA LYS A 28 -28.98 19.10 7.60
C LYS A 28 -28.89 17.64 7.10
N ALA A 29 -29.39 17.39 5.90
CA ALA A 29 -29.32 16.10 5.23
C ALA A 29 -27.94 15.80 4.63
N ILE A 30 -27.08 16.81 4.53
CA ILE A 30 -25.75 16.68 3.93
C ILE A 30 -24.72 17.01 4.99
N THR A 31 -23.72 16.13 5.12
CA THR A 31 -22.51 16.38 5.91
C THR A 31 -21.28 16.18 5.02
N VAL A 32 -20.20 16.90 5.29
CA VAL A 32 -18.90 16.68 4.65
C VAL A 32 -17.93 16.15 5.70
N ASN A 33 -17.49 14.91 5.52
CA ASN A 33 -16.61 14.19 6.45
C ASN A 33 -15.46 13.51 5.69
N LEU A 34 -14.48 12.97 6.39
CA LEU A 34 -13.39 12.22 5.78
C LEU A 34 -13.87 10.85 5.27
N ASP A 35 -13.46 10.47 4.07
CA ASP A 35 -13.58 9.08 3.58
C ASP A 35 -12.51 8.16 4.20
N SER A 36 -12.53 6.87 3.83
CA SER A 36 -11.57 5.88 4.32
C SER A 36 -10.11 6.16 3.96
N ARG A 37 -9.85 7.07 3.02
CA ARG A 37 -8.51 7.52 2.63
C ARG A 37 -8.18 8.90 3.17
N GLY A 38 -9.05 9.50 3.99
CA GLY A 38 -8.81 10.78 4.63
C GLY A 38 -9.09 12.00 3.76
N PHE A 39 -10.00 11.92 2.79
CA PHE A 39 -10.40 13.07 1.99
C PHE A 39 -11.80 13.56 2.37
N TYR A 40 -12.01 14.88 2.42
CA TYR A 40 -13.35 15.44 2.65
C TYR A 40 -14.29 15.08 1.49
N LYS A 41 -15.37 14.36 1.80
CA LYS A 41 -16.42 13.92 0.88
C LYS A 41 -17.79 14.26 1.44
N CYS A 42 -18.73 14.52 0.53
CA CYS A 42 -20.13 14.72 0.92
C CYS A 42 -20.82 13.38 1.15
N PHE A 43 -21.60 13.31 2.22
CA PHE A 43 -22.46 12.19 2.60
C PHE A 43 -23.88 12.72 2.75
N VAL A 44 -24.87 11.92 2.36
CA VAL A 44 -26.28 12.31 2.37
C VAL A 44 -27.05 11.32 3.23
N SER A 45 -27.83 11.85 4.17
CA SER A 45 -28.84 11.14 4.96
C SER A 45 -30.21 11.33 4.30
N PRO A 46 -30.71 10.33 3.53
CA PRO A 46 -31.93 10.48 2.74
C PRO A 46 -33.16 10.84 3.57
N GLU A 47 -33.23 10.38 4.81
CA GLU A 47 -34.32 10.61 5.76
C GLU A 47 -34.53 12.09 6.13
N PHE A 48 -33.47 12.91 6.03
CA PHE A 48 -33.55 14.36 6.28
C PHE A 48 -33.65 15.18 4.99
N CYS A 49 -33.51 14.54 3.82
CA CYS A 49 -33.48 15.21 2.54
C CYS A 49 -34.89 15.62 2.09
N LYS A 50 -35.05 16.88 1.71
CA LYS A 50 -36.33 17.45 1.21
C LYS A 50 -36.43 17.45 -0.33
N ASP A 51 -35.53 16.77 -1.02
CA ASP A 51 -35.41 16.71 -2.49
C ASP A 51 -35.47 18.10 -3.18
N CYS A 52 -34.85 19.11 -2.57
CA CYS A 52 -34.97 20.51 -3.00
C CYS A 52 -34.00 20.94 -4.11
N GLY A 53 -33.08 20.07 -4.56
CA GLY A 53 -32.11 20.37 -5.64
C GLY A 53 -30.99 21.36 -5.32
N ARG A 54 -31.10 22.18 -4.27
CA ARG A 54 -30.14 23.25 -3.93
C ARG A 54 -28.68 22.81 -3.80
N CYS A 55 -28.45 21.58 -3.34
CA CYS A 55 -27.10 21.03 -3.19
C CYS A 55 -26.38 20.84 -4.53
N SER A 56 -27.12 20.50 -5.59
CA SER A 56 -26.60 20.37 -6.95
C SER A 56 -26.30 21.74 -7.58
N GLU A 57 -27.14 22.74 -7.31
CA GLU A 57 -26.96 24.12 -7.80
C GLU A 57 -25.64 24.73 -7.31
N VAL A 58 -25.29 24.51 -6.05
CA VAL A 58 -24.06 25.05 -5.46
C VAL A 58 -22.82 24.18 -5.71
N CYS A 59 -22.99 22.93 -6.16
CA CYS A 59 -21.87 22.01 -6.35
C CYS A 59 -21.07 22.40 -7.61
N PRO A 60 -19.81 22.81 -7.48
CA PRO A 60 -19.03 23.27 -8.63
C PRO A 60 -18.63 22.13 -9.57
N GLN A 61 -18.73 20.86 -9.15
CA GLN A 61 -18.45 19.71 -10.03
C GLN A 61 -19.66 19.34 -10.90
N VAL A 62 -20.87 19.74 -10.48
CA VAL A 62 -22.13 19.53 -11.21
C VAL A 62 -22.45 20.76 -12.06
N ARG A 63 -22.31 21.95 -11.47
CA ARG A 63 -22.56 23.25 -12.12
C ARG A 63 -21.28 24.07 -12.13
N TYR A 64 -20.57 24.05 -13.25
CA TYR A 64 -19.48 25.00 -13.51
C TYR A 64 -19.67 25.64 -14.87
N GLU A 65 -19.83 26.95 -14.88
CA GLU A 65 -19.87 27.76 -16.09
C GLU A 65 -18.59 28.58 -16.17
N ALA A 66 -17.76 28.28 -17.17
CA ALA A 66 -16.51 28.98 -17.41
C ALA A 66 -16.79 30.35 -18.06
N LYS A 67 -17.15 31.34 -17.24
CA LYS A 67 -17.52 32.71 -17.69
C LYS A 67 -16.33 33.64 -17.94
N ASN A 68 -15.17 33.26 -17.41
CA ASN A 68 -13.95 34.06 -17.52
C ASN A 68 -13.27 33.89 -18.88
N SER A 69 -12.26 34.73 -19.15
CA SER A 69 -11.45 34.65 -20.37
C SER A 69 -10.75 33.29 -20.47
N SER A 70 -10.78 32.70 -21.66
CA SER A 70 -9.95 31.53 -22.00
C SER A 70 -8.50 31.90 -22.31
N ASP A 71 -8.24 33.18 -22.61
CA ASP A 71 -6.94 33.76 -22.90
C ASP A 71 -6.73 34.99 -21.99
N PRO A 72 -6.34 34.79 -20.72
CA PRO A 72 -6.20 35.86 -19.75
C PRO A 72 -4.94 36.69 -19.98
N GLU A 73 -4.97 37.94 -19.52
CA GLU A 73 -3.78 38.80 -19.50
C GLU A 73 -2.83 38.31 -18.40
N CYS A 74 -1.57 38.05 -18.76
CA CYS A 74 -0.63 37.34 -17.90
C CYS A 74 0.63 38.18 -17.61
N TYR A 75 1.10 38.13 -16.36
CA TYR A 75 2.31 38.81 -15.91
C TYR A 75 3.17 37.92 -15.03
N ALA A 76 4.49 38.12 -15.12
CA ALA A 76 5.42 37.81 -14.04
C ALA A 76 5.40 38.96 -13.03
N PHE A 77 5.38 38.66 -11.74
CA PHE A 77 5.22 39.66 -10.68
C PHE A 77 6.10 39.34 -9.46
N ALA A 78 6.77 40.38 -8.93
CA ALA A 78 7.30 40.45 -7.57
C ALA A 78 6.93 41.79 -6.93
N ALA A 79 6.49 41.76 -5.67
CA ALA A 79 6.20 42.92 -4.87
C ALA A 79 7.47 43.64 -4.39
N SER A 80 7.33 44.86 -3.88
CA SER A 80 8.40 45.56 -3.16
C SER A 80 8.94 44.74 -1.98
N SER A 81 10.20 44.93 -1.61
CA SER A 81 10.92 44.08 -0.65
C SER A 81 10.26 43.98 0.74
N ASP A 82 9.60 45.05 1.19
CA ASP A 82 8.84 45.10 2.44
C ASP A 82 7.59 44.21 2.42
N LEU A 83 6.97 44.04 1.25
CA LEU A 83 5.81 43.18 1.03
C LEU A 83 6.21 41.75 0.66
N LEU A 84 7.34 41.59 -0.01
CA LEU A 84 7.81 40.29 -0.46
C LEU A 84 8.20 39.38 0.71
N SER A 85 8.87 39.93 1.73
CA SER A 85 9.33 39.17 2.90
C SER A 85 8.20 38.34 3.53
N GLY A 86 8.42 37.03 3.71
CA GLY A 86 7.44 36.09 4.25
C GLY A 86 6.43 35.54 3.24
N SER A 87 6.52 35.88 1.95
CA SER A 87 5.69 35.32 0.89
C SER A 87 6.31 34.04 0.30
N SER A 88 5.48 33.11 -0.19
CA SER A 88 5.96 31.87 -0.85
C SER A 88 6.55 32.08 -2.24
N SER A 89 6.34 33.26 -2.82
CA SER A 89 6.56 33.61 -4.22
C SER A 89 6.62 35.14 -4.30
N GLY A 90 6.35 35.73 -5.47
CA GLY A 90 6.38 37.18 -5.71
C GLY A 90 5.41 38.07 -4.91
N GLY A 91 4.70 37.58 -3.88
CA GLY A 91 3.95 38.44 -2.94
C GLY A 91 2.63 39.02 -3.45
N ALA A 92 2.03 38.48 -4.52
CA ALA A 92 0.78 39.02 -5.07
C ALA A 92 -0.41 39.01 -4.08
N PHE A 93 -0.57 37.94 -3.29
CA PHE A 93 -1.66 37.83 -2.33
C PHE A 93 -1.66 38.95 -1.28
N ILE A 94 -0.50 39.21 -0.68
CA ILE A 94 -0.42 40.17 0.42
C ILE A 94 -0.74 41.59 -0.05
N VAL A 95 -0.29 41.98 -1.25
CA VAL A 95 -0.59 43.29 -1.82
C VAL A 95 -2.10 43.50 -1.91
N LEU A 96 -2.82 42.52 -2.44
CA LEU A 96 -4.29 42.57 -2.59
C LEU A 96 -5.00 42.53 -1.24
N ALA A 97 -4.53 41.70 -0.32
CA ALA A 97 -5.11 41.59 1.02
C ALA A 97 -4.99 42.90 1.80
N ARG A 98 -3.80 43.53 1.79
CA ARG A 98 -3.57 44.84 2.40
C ARG A 98 -4.47 45.91 1.79
N TRP A 99 -4.56 45.94 0.47
CA TRP A 99 -5.44 46.87 -0.23
C TRP A 99 -6.91 46.69 0.20
N MET A 100 -7.41 45.45 0.29
CA MET A 100 -8.79 45.17 0.69
C MET A 100 -9.10 45.70 2.11
N ILE A 101 -8.22 45.43 3.07
CA ILE A 101 -8.36 45.92 4.45
C ILE A 101 -8.33 47.45 4.51
N MET A 102 -7.38 48.08 3.83
CA MET A 102 -7.25 49.54 3.78
C MET A 102 -8.46 50.24 3.15
N ASN A 103 -9.24 49.52 2.34
CA ASN A 103 -10.49 50.00 1.74
C ASN A 103 -11.75 49.55 2.51
N GLY A 104 -11.60 49.14 3.78
CA GLY A 104 -12.73 48.83 4.68
C GLY A 104 -13.45 47.52 4.37
N GLY A 105 -12.77 46.60 3.67
CA GLY A 105 -13.24 45.26 3.36
C GLY A 105 -12.68 44.17 4.28
N TYR A 106 -13.01 42.93 3.94
CA TYR A 106 -12.56 41.73 4.64
C TYR A 106 -11.72 40.85 3.71
N VAL A 107 -10.77 40.14 4.28
CA VAL A 107 -9.98 39.11 3.60
C VAL A 107 -10.37 37.75 4.14
N CYS A 108 -10.63 36.81 3.23
CA CYS A 108 -10.81 35.40 3.54
C CYS A 108 -9.64 34.60 2.94
N GLY A 109 -8.86 33.97 3.79
CA GLY A 109 -7.68 33.17 3.41
C GLY A 109 -7.45 32.06 4.43
N VAL A 110 -6.39 31.28 4.25
CA VAL A 110 -6.12 30.10 5.09
C VAL A 110 -5.05 30.35 6.13
N VAL A 111 -5.25 29.87 7.35
CA VAL A 111 -4.31 29.89 8.46
C VAL A 111 -4.15 28.48 9.05
N TYR A 112 -3.14 28.29 9.91
CA TYR A 112 -3.10 27.14 10.82
C TYR A 112 -3.87 27.48 12.10
N ASP A 113 -4.75 26.59 12.55
CA ASP A 113 -5.29 26.64 13.92
C ASP A 113 -4.29 26.06 14.93
N ASP A 114 -4.66 26.03 16.21
CA ASP A 114 -3.81 25.54 17.30
C ASP A 114 -3.43 24.06 17.15
N ASP A 115 -4.22 23.27 16.42
CA ASP A 115 -3.98 21.85 16.13
C ASP A 115 -3.26 21.65 14.78
N MET A 116 -2.74 22.73 14.17
CA MET A 116 -2.13 22.75 12.85
C MET A 116 -3.07 22.25 11.74
N ASN A 117 -4.39 22.38 11.91
CA ASN A 117 -5.31 22.25 10.79
C ASN A 117 -5.26 23.50 9.91
N VAL A 118 -5.37 23.31 8.60
CA VAL A 118 -5.58 24.44 7.68
C VAL A 118 -7.06 24.78 7.69
N VAL A 119 -7.38 25.98 8.16
CA VAL A 119 -8.75 26.50 8.23
C VAL A 119 -8.82 27.85 7.52
N TYR A 120 -10.00 28.20 7.02
CA TYR A 120 -10.24 29.54 6.50
C TYR A 120 -10.60 30.49 7.63
N GLU A 121 -10.01 31.68 7.60
CA GLU A 121 -10.31 32.79 8.51
C GLU A 121 -10.81 33.97 7.66
N VAL A 122 -11.89 34.61 8.12
CA VAL A 122 -12.42 35.85 7.53
C VAL A 122 -12.11 36.98 8.52
N THR A 123 -11.37 37.99 8.08
CA THR A 123 -10.88 39.04 8.98
C THR A 123 -10.81 40.40 8.31
N ASP A 124 -10.98 41.45 9.10
CA ASP A 124 -10.67 42.84 8.74
C ASP A 124 -9.36 43.33 9.42
N ASP A 125 -8.64 42.45 10.11
CA ASP A 125 -7.38 42.75 10.78
C ASP A 125 -6.16 42.42 9.91
N LEU A 126 -5.30 43.42 9.73
CA LEU A 126 -4.07 43.27 8.98
C LEU A 126 -3.06 42.33 9.67
N GLN A 127 -3.02 42.26 11.00
CA GLN A 127 -2.12 41.34 11.69
C GLN A 127 -2.54 39.88 11.48
N ALA A 128 -3.85 39.60 11.48
CA ALA A 128 -4.38 38.29 11.13
C ALA A 128 -4.04 37.88 9.69
N VAL A 129 -4.08 38.82 8.73
CA VAL A 129 -3.71 38.57 7.32
C VAL A 129 -2.26 38.10 7.16
N GLU A 130 -1.33 38.57 7.99
CA GLU A 130 0.08 38.14 7.93
C GLU A 130 0.22 36.62 8.14
N ARG A 131 -0.65 36.00 8.96
CA ARG A 131 -0.67 34.54 9.18
C ARG A 131 -1.15 33.75 7.95
N MET A 132 -1.83 34.41 7.01
CA MET A 132 -2.33 33.79 5.78
C MET A 132 -1.23 33.59 4.73
N ARG A 133 -0.08 34.25 4.87
CA ARG A 133 1.07 34.10 3.98
C ARG A 133 1.66 32.70 4.03
N GLY A 134 2.37 32.30 2.98
CA GLY A 134 2.99 30.99 2.90
C GLY A 134 2.02 29.91 2.39
N SER A 135 2.53 28.99 1.58
CA SER A 135 1.75 27.89 1.01
C SER A 135 1.53 26.81 2.08
N LYS A 136 0.29 26.39 2.29
CA LYS A 136 -0.04 25.27 3.18
C LYS A 136 -0.40 24.03 2.37
N TYR A 137 0.49 23.04 2.34
CA TYR A 137 0.31 21.79 1.58
C TYR A 137 -0.51 20.75 2.36
N ALA A 138 -1.66 21.17 2.89
CA ALA A 138 -2.58 20.36 3.67
C ALA A 138 -4.03 20.66 3.26
N PRO A 139 -4.98 19.71 3.45
CA PRO A 139 -6.37 19.97 3.09
C PRO A 139 -7.00 20.99 4.03
N SER A 140 -7.71 21.96 3.44
CA SER A 140 -8.40 23.02 4.16
C SER A 140 -9.87 22.69 4.41
N GLU A 141 -10.37 23.08 5.58
CA GLU A 141 -11.78 22.96 5.94
C GLU A 141 -12.55 24.25 5.59
N MET A 142 -13.70 24.11 4.92
CA MET A 142 -14.52 25.24 4.42
C MET A 142 -15.86 25.38 5.17
N ARG A 143 -16.06 24.63 6.26
CA ARG A 143 -17.34 24.60 6.97
C ARG A 143 -17.70 26.00 7.49
N GLY A 144 -18.89 26.48 7.17
CA GLY A 144 -19.41 27.78 7.61
C GLY A 144 -18.92 29.00 6.81
N VAL A 145 -17.78 28.90 6.13
CA VAL A 145 -17.08 30.01 5.45
C VAL A 145 -17.96 30.71 4.41
N TYR A 146 -18.65 29.93 3.55
CA TYR A 146 -19.52 30.50 2.51
C TYR A 146 -20.68 31.32 3.10
N GLY A 147 -21.24 30.85 4.22
CA GLY A 147 -22.34 31.53 4.91
C GLY A 147 -21.89 32.85 5.53
N GLU A 148 -20.68 32.88 6.09
CA GLU A 148 -20.07 34.09 6.65
C GLU A 148 -19.80 35.15 5.57
N ILE A 149 -19.14 34.77 4.47
CA ILE A 149 -18.90 35.66 3.33
C ILE A 149 -20.23 36.20 2.77
N SER A 150 -21.25 35.34 2.63
CA SER A 150 -22.57 35.75 2.14
C SER A 150 -23.22 36.82 3.04
N LYS A 151 -23.05 36.73 4.37
CA LYS A 151 -23.57 37.73 5.32
C LYS A 151 -22.84 39.07 5.15
N LEU A 152 -21.52 39.07 5.04
CA LEU A 152 -20.73 40.29 4.84
C LEU A 152 -21.11 41.01 3.55
N LEU A 153 -21.18 40.27 2.44
CA LEU A 153 -21.57 40.82 1.15
C LEU A 153 -22.99 41.40 1.18
N LYS A 154 -23.95 40.73 1.85
CA LYS A 154 -25.32 41.24 2.05
C LYS A 154 -25.37 42.51 2.91
N SER A 155 -24.41 42.68 3.83
CA SER A 155 -24.24 43.91 4.61
C SER A 155 -23.49 45.02 3.86
N GLY A 156 -23.16 44.81 2.58
CA GLY A 156 -22.47 45.80 1.74
C GLY A 156 -20.96 45.86 1.94
N LYS A 157 -20.36 44.94 2.71
CA LYS A 157 -18.92 44.89 2.94
C LYS A 157 -18.21 44.18 1.77
N PRO A 158 -17.15 44.78 1.18
CA PRO A 158 -16.35 44.09 0.17
C PRO A 158 -15.51 42.97 0.78
N VAL A 159 -15.30 41.91 0.02
CA VAL A 159 -14.57 40.72 0.46
C VAL A 159 -13.59 40.28 -0.62
N LEU A 160 -12.32 40.08 -0.23
CA LEU A 160 -11.32 39.38 -1.02
C LEU A 160 -11.24 37.92 -0.55
N PHE A 161 -11.58 36.96 -1.40
CA PHE A 161 -11.42 35.54 -1.11
C PHE A 161 -10.21 34.97 -1.86
N SER A 162 -9.26 34.38 -1.15
CA SER A 162 -8.14 33.63 -1.73
C SER A 162 -8.23 32.14 -1.41
N GLY A 163 -8.15 31.28 -2.42
CA GLY A 163 -8.30 29.85 -2.18
C GLY A 163 -8.06 28.95 -3.38
N LEU A 164 -8.43 27.68 -3.21
CA LEU A 164 -8.34 26.71 -4.29
C LEU A 164 -9.38 27.03 -5.39
N PRO A 165 -9.09 26.72 -6.67
CA PRO A 165 -10.05 26.96 -7.76
C PRO A 165 -11.43 26.34 -7.53
N CYS A 166 -11.48 25.12 -6.96
CA CYS A 166 -12.74 24.46 -6.59
C CYS A 166 -13.51 25.21 -5.49
N HIS A 167 -12.82 25.86 -4.56
CA HIS A 167 -13.44 26.66 -3.49
C HIS A 167 -13.99 27.97 -4.04
N VAL A 168 -13.27 28.61 -4.96
CA VAL A 168 -13.73 29.82 -5.65
C VAL A 168 -14.98 29.53 -6.48
N ALA A 169 -14.96 28.46 -7.28
CA ALA A 169 -16.12 28.05 -8.07
C ALA A 169 -17.35 27.79 -7.18
N ALA A 170 -17.15 27.07 -6.07
CA ALA A 170 -18.20 26.84 -5.07
C ALA A 170 -18.73 28.14 -4.44
N LEU A 171 -17.85 29.08 -4.06
CA LEU A 171 -18.24 30.37 -3.49
C LEU A 171 -19.08 31.17 -4.49
N LYS A 172 -18.65 31.24 -5.75
CA LYS A 172 -19.38 31.94 -6.81
C LYS A 172 -20.77 31.33 -7.04
N ASN A 173 -20.91 30.00 -7.03
CA ASN A 173 -22.22 29.36 -7.11
C ASN A 173 -23.08 29.64 -5.87
N TYR A 174 -22.49 29.66 -4.67
CA TYR A 174 -23.22 29.87 -3.42
C TYR A 174 -23.72 31.31 -3.26
N VAL A 175 -22.90 32.29 -3.61
CA VAL A 175 -23.20 33.72 -3.46
C VAL A 175 -23.98 34.27 -4.66
N GLY A 176 -23.72 33.76 -5.86
CA GLY A 176 -24.18 34.36 -7.11
C GLY A 176 -23.35 35.58 -7.52
N ALA A 177 -23.82 36.32 -8.53
CA ALA A 177 -23.13 37.52 -9.01
C ALA A 177 -23.11 38.62 -7.94
N ASN A 178 -21.92 39.10 -7.59
CA ASN A 178 -21.75 40.16 -6.59
C ASN A 178 -20.54 41.05 -6.95
N GLN A 179 -20.76 42.35 -7.13
CA GLN A 179 -19.72 43.32 -7.51
C GLN A 179 -18.73 43.63 -6.38
N ARG A 180 -19.04 43.24 -5.13
CA ARG A 180 -18.20 43.47 -3.95
C ARG A 180 -17.39 42.23 -3.56
N LEU A 181 -17.47 41.16 -4.34
CA LEU A 181 -16.69 39.94 -4.14
C LEU A 181 -15.53 39.94 -5.13
N TYR A 182 -14.31 39.93 -4.61
CA TYR A 182 -13.07 39.76 -5.35
C TYR A 182 -12.53 38.36 -5.06
N THR A 183 -12.18 37.60 -6.09
CA THR A 183 -11.72 36.21 -5.93
C THR A 183 -10.36 36.00 -6.55
N VAL A 184 -9.47 35.38 -5.77
CA VAL A 184 -8.15 34.94 -6.18
C VAL A 184 -8.09 33.42 -6.08
N ASP A 185 -7.90 32.72 -7.19
CA ASP A 185 -7.62 31.29 -7.18
C ASP A 185 -6.14 30.98 -7.34
N LEU A 186 -5.69 29.92 -6.66
CA LEU A 186 -4.29 29.49 -6.70
C LEU A 186 -4.01 28.52 -7.85
N MET A 187 -2.79 28.52 -8.37
CA MET A 187 -2.23 27.44 -9.20
C MET A 187 -2.11 26.14 -8.39
N CYS A 188 -3.23 25.46 -8.20
CA CYS A 188 -3.34 24.31 -7.32
C CYS A 188 -2.83 23.02 -7.95
N SER A 189 -1.98 22.29 -7.21
CA SER A 189 -1.45 20.97 -7.59
C SER A 189 -2.23 19.78 -7.01
N GLY A 190 -3.36 20.03 -6.33
CA GLY A 190 -4.28 19.04 -5.78
C GLY A 190 -4.33 19.03 -4.25
N ILE A 191 -5.37 18.41 -3.70
CA ILE A 191 -5.66 18.35 -2.27
C ILE A 191 -5.10 17.03 -1.70
N PRO A 192 -4.23 17.06 -0.68
CA PRO A 192 -3.71 15.85 -0.04
C PRO A 192 -4.67 15.26 1.00
N SER A 193 -4.46 14.00 1.36
CA SER A 193 -5.20 13.32 2.44
C SER A 193 -4.95 13.97 3.80
N LYS A 194 -6.03 14.26 4.53
CA LYS A 194 -6.02 14.78 5.90
C LYS A 194 -5.43 13.75 6.86
N THR A 195 -5.75 12.47 6.66
CA THR A 195 -5.23 11.38 7.49
C THR A 195 -3.71 11.26 7.35
N VAL A 196 -3.18 11.25 6.12
CA VAL A 196 -1.73 11.22 5.88
C VAL A 196 -1.06 12.44 6.51
N TYR A 197 -1.65 13.63 6.34
CA TYR A 197 -1.13 14.85 6.94
C TYR A 197 -1.08 14.78 8.48
N LYS A 198 -2.17 14.37 9.15
CA LYS A 198 -2.22 14.28 10.62
C LYS A 198 -1.25 13.25 11.18
N GLN A 199 -1.17 12.07 10.57
CA GLN A 199 -0.19 11.05 10.95
C GLN A 199 1.26 11.56 10.75
N TYR A 200 1.50 12.37 9.72
CA TYR A 200 2.82 12.97 9.51
C TYR A 200 3.15 14.01 10.58
N LEU A 201 2.19 14.86 10.97
CA LEU A 201 2.37 15.79 12.07
C LEU A 201 2.69 15.07 13.38
N GLU A 202 1.97 13.99 13.69
CA GLU A 202 2.24 13.15 14.86
C GLU A 202 3.68 12.59 14.81
N GLU A 203 4.11 12.07 13.66
CA GLU A 203 5.46 11.54 13.44
C GLU A 203 6.55 12.59 13.68
N ILE A 204 6.45 13.77 13.05
CA ILE A 204 7.48 14.83 13.15
C ILE A 204 7.39 15.64 14.45
N SER A 205 6.27 15.56 15.17
CA SER A 205 6.14 16.19 16.48
C SER A 205 7.16 15.64 17.47
N LYS A 206 7.47 14.33 17.38
CA LYS A 206 8.32 13.59 18.32
C LYS A 206 7.87 13.82 19.78
N GLY A 207 6.57 13.98 20.01
CA GLY A 207 5.99 14.27 21.33
C GLY A 207 6.02 15.75 21.77
N ARG A 208 6.45 16.67 20.91
CA ARG A 208 6.44 18.13 21.15
C ARG A 208 5.22 18.79 20.49
N THR A 209 4.81 19.96 20.98
CA THR A 209 3.73 20.74 20.36
C THR A 209 4.27 21.60 19.22
N ILE A 210 3.78 21.38 18.00
CA ILE A 210 4.12 22.18 16.82
C ILE A 210 3.36 23.52 16.88
N SER A 211 4.04 24.63 16.64
CA SER A 211 3.46 25.98 16.57
C SER A 211 3.49 26.60 15.18
N GLY A 212 4.24 26.02 14.23
CA GLY A 212 4.33 26.54 12.87
C GLY A 212 4.95 25.57 11.87
N LEU A 213 4.54 25.70 10.61
CA LEU A 213 5.04 24.92 9.48
C LEU A 213 5.29 25.82 8.28
N SER A 214 6.48 25.73 7.69
CA SER A 214 6.84 26.45 6.46
C SER A 214 7.47 25.51 5.45
N PHE A 215 6.86 25.40 4.28
CA PHE A 215 7.36 24.58 3.18
C PHE A 215 8.19 25.43 2.22
N ASP A 216 9.43 25.02 2.03
CA ASP A 216 10.30 25.55 0.99
C ASP A 216 10.18 24.64 -0.24
N ALA A 217 9.40 25.10 -1.22
CA ALA A 217 9.17 24.36 -2.45
C ALA A 217 10.42 24.28 -3.36
N VAL A 218 11.36 25.22 -3.21
CA VAL A 218 12.58 25.29 -4.03
C VAL A 218 13.55 24.20 -3.58
N HIS A 219 13.77 24.09 -2.27
CA HIS A 219 14.71 23.12 -1.70
C HIS A 219 14.04 21.82 -1.25
N GLY A 220 12.71 21.72 -1.35
CA GLY A 220 11.96 20.54 -0.91
C GLY A 220 12.07 20.29 0.60
N ALA A 221 12.16 21.37 1.38
CA ALA A 221 12.38 21.32 2.82
C ALA A 221 11.13 21.75 3.61
N LEU A 222 10.99 21.21 4.81
CA LEU A 222 9.97 21.61 5.77
C LEU A 222 10.64 22.18 7.01
N THR A 223 10.32 23.43 7.35
CA THR A 223 10.66 24.01 8.65
C THR A 223 9.49 23.79 9.62
N VAL A 224 9.80 23.26 10.79
CA VAL A 224 8.87 23.01 11.89
C VAL A 224 9.28 23.89 13.07
N ASP A 225 8.39 24.77 13.49
CA ASP A 225 8.53 25.55 14.72
C ASP A 225 7.75 24.87 15.85
N TYR A 226 8.31 24.83 17.06
CA TYR A 226 7.69 24.24 18.24
C TYR A 226 7.36 25.29 19.29
N VAL A 227 6.34 25.02 20.10
CA VAL A 227 6.06 25.80 21.31
C VAL A 227 7.29 25.77 22.21
N GLY A 228 7.76 26.93 22.63
CA GLY A 228 9.00 27.10 23.39
C GLY A 228 10.16 27.67 22.58
N GLY A 229 10.03 27.77 21.25
CA GLY A 229 10.98 28.46 20.36
C GLY A 229 11.98 27.57 19.64
N ASP A 230 11.92 26.25 19.84
CA ASP A 230 12.73 25.30 19.07
C ASP A 230 12.31 25.27 17.60
N ARG A 231 13.29 25.10 16.70
CA ARG A 231 13.09 24.99 15.26
C ARG A 231 13.85 23.81 14.69
N GLU A 232 13.19 23.06 13.80
CA GLU A 232 13.79 21.95 13.05
C GLU A 232 13.58 22.15 11.54
N VAL A 233 14.58 21.83 10.73
CA VAL A 233 14.48 21.83 9.26
C VAL A 233 14.68 20.40 8.76
N ILE A 234 13.66 19.89 8.07
CA ILE A 234 13.65 18.57 7.44
C ILE A 234 13.93 18.79 5.95
N TYR A 235 15.14 18.43 5.51
CA TYR A 235 15.50 18.41 4.09
C TYR A 235 14.96 17.16 3.42
N ASP A 236 14.69 17.24 2.11
CA ASP A 236 14.13 16.12 1.34
C ASP A 236 12.86 15.55 1.99
N ASP A 237 11.98 16.44 2.46
CA ASP A 237 10.82 16.12 3.28
C ASP A 237 9.94 15.03 2.61
N PRO A 238 9.79 13.83 3.23
CA PRO A 238 9.07 12.72 2.61
C PRO A 238 7.62 13.07 2.27
N TYR A 239 6.95 13.85 3.12
CA TYR A 239 5.60 14.33 2.83
C TYR A 239 5.61 15.18 1.56
N PHE A 240 6.42 16.23 1.49
CA PHE A 240 6.47 17.07 0.30
C PHE A 240 6.83 16.29 -0.98
N GLN A 241 7.75 15.33 -0.91
CA GLN A 241 8.05 14.42 -2.03
C GLN A 241 6.84 13.60 -2.47
N GLY A 242 6.11 13.00 -1.51
CA GLY A 242 4.89 12.24 -1.79
C GLY A 242 3.77 13.11 -2.37
N PHE A 243 3.63 14.35 -1.90
CA PHE A 243 2.72 15.33 -2.46
C PHE A 243 3.07 15.63 -3.93
N ASN A 244 4.33 15.93 -4.23
CA ASN A 244 4.77 16.24 -5.60
C ASN A 244 4.59 15.07 -6.57
N ARG A 245 4.63 13.83 -6.05
CA ARG A 245 4.40 12.61 -6.84
C ARG A 245 2.93 12.19 -6.97
N ASN A 246 2.00 12.96 -6.39
CA ASN A 246 0.56 12.66 -6.38
C ASN A 246 0.21 11.34 -5.65
N LEU A 247 0.98 10.96 -4.62
CA LEU A 247 0.83 9.66 -3.95
C LEU A 247 -0.43 9.56 -3.08
N TYR A 248 -0.90 10.67 -2.53
CA TYR A 248 -2.06 10.74 -1.64
C TYR A 248 -2.95 11.95 -1.94
N LYS A 249 -3.14 12.24 -3.23
CA LYS A 249 -4.03 13.31 -3.69
C LYS A 249 -5.44 12.79 -3.97
N ASP A 250 -6.41 13.67 -3.77
CA ASP A 250 -7.81 13.37 -4.01
C ASP A 250 -8.08 12.98 -5.46
N ALA A 251 -8.97 12.01 -5.68
CA ALA A 251 -9.35 11.56 -7.02
C ALA A 251 -9.93 12.70 -7.90
N SER A 252 -10.65 13.66 -7.31
CA SER A 252 -11.17 14.84 -8.02
C SER A 252 -10.05 15.73 -8.58
N CYS A 253 -8.83 15.63 -8.05
CA CYS A 253 -7.68 16.40 -8.53
C CYS A 253 -7.02 15.74 -9.75
N MET A 254 -7.25 14.43 -9.97
CA MET A 254 -6.71 13.69 -11.12
C MET A 254 -7.46 14.02 -12.41
N ASN A 255 -8.74 14.39 -12.30
CA ASN A 255 -9.54 14.94 -13.40
C ASN A 255 -10.20 16.26 -12.96
N CYS A 256 -9.38 17.30 -12.81
CA CYS A 256 -9.81 18.56 -12.22
C CYS A 256 -10.49 19.45 -13.26
N SER A 257 -11.79 19.71 -13.07
CA SER A 257 -12.58 20.63 -13.90
C SER A 257 -12.12 22.10 -13.82
N PHE A 258 -11.31 22.45 -12.81
CA PHE A 258 -10.93 23.84 -12.50
C PHE A 258 -9.45 24.15 -12.74
N ALA A 259 -8.64 23.15 -13.13
CA ALA A 259 -7.24 23.37 -13.49
C ALA A 259 -7.07 24.03 -14.88
N PRO A 260 -7.90 23.72 -15.89
CA PRO A 260 -7.86 24.42 -17.18
C PRO A 260 -8.29 25.88 -17.09
N SER A 261 -7.95 26.64 -18.14
CA SER A 261 -8.58 27.92 -18.45
C SER A 261 -9.90 27.67 -19.21
N PRO A 262 -10.96 28.46 -19.01
CA PRO A 262 -11.06 29.59 -18.09
C PRO A 262 -11.04 29.17 -16.61
N ARG A 263 -10.22 29.87 -15.82
CA ARG A 263 -10.11 29.69 -14.37
C ARG A 263 -11.27 30.36 -13.63
N PRO A 264 -11.68 29.85 -12.45
CA PRO A 264 -12.80 30.40 -11.70
C PRO A 264 -12.51 31.72 -10.98
N GLY A 265 -11.25 32.00 -10.58
CA GLY A 265 -10.87 33.25 -9.93
C GLY A 265 -11.01 34.46 -10.84
N ASP A 266 -11.24 35.64 -10.28
CA ASP A 266 -11.12 36.90 -11.03
C ASP A 266 -9.66 37.16 -11.40
N LEU A 267 -8.76 36.82 -10.46
CA LEU A 267 -7.32 36.74 -10.66
C LEU A 267 -6.85 35.32 -10.32
N THR A 268 -5.93 34.76 -11.10
CA THR A 268 -5.19 33.55 -10.72
C THR A 268 -3.77 33.92 -10.35
N ILE A 269 -3.26 33.37 -9.24
CA ILE A 269 -1.86 33.52 -8.82
C ILE A 269 -1.18 32.17 -8.57
N GLY A 270 0.13 32.10 -8.75
CA GLY A 270 0.93 30.94 -8.37
C GLY A 270 2.42 31.15 -8.65
N ASP A 271 3.23 30.14 -8.39
CA ASP A 271 4.66 30.21 -8.69
C ASP A 271 4.89 30.35 -10.19
N PHE A 272 5.80 31.23 -10.60
CA PHE A 272 6.24 31.33 -11.98
C PHE A 272 7.29 30.26 -12.23
N LEU A 273 6.94 29.20 -12.94
CA LEU A 273 7.87 28.12 -13.25
C LEU A 273 8.67 28.46 -14.50
N GLU A 274 9.97 28.16 -14.49
CA GLU A 274 10.89 28.36 -15.61
C GLU A 274 11.03 29.84 -16.03
N TYR A 275 10.96 30.78 -15.08
CA TYR A 275 11.11 32.22 -15.35
C TYR A 275 12.47 32.57 -15.96
N ASP A 276 13.50 31.79 -15.63
CA ASP A 276 14.88 31.89 -16.10
C ASP A 276 15.00 31.69 -17.62
N LYS A 277 13.97 31.14 -18.29
CA LYS A 277 13.93 31.05 -19.76
C LYS A 277 13.48 32.33 -20.46
N LEU A 278 12.87 33.26 -19.73
CA LEU A 278 12.37 34.53 -20.26
C LEU A 278 13.14 35.73 -19.71
N PHE A 279 13.53 35.66 -18.44
CA PHE A 279 14.08 36.79 -17.71
C PHE A 279 15.49 36.46 -17.20
N HIS A 280 16.46 36.46 -18.11
CA HIS A 280 17.87 36.17 -17.79
C HIS A 280 18.52 37.27 -16.92
N ASP A 281 17.89 38.45 -16.88
CA ASP A 281 18.32 39.61 -16.10
C ASP A 281 17.71 39.65 -14.69
N TYR A 282 16.86 38.68 -14.34
CA TYR A 282 16.33 38.51 -13.00
C TYR A 282 17.22 37.56 -12.20
N ASP A 283 17.74 38.00 -11.07
CA ASP A 283 18.69 37.25 -10.24
C ASP A 283 18.06 36.08 -9.48
N GLY A 284 16.73 36.01 -9.45
CA GLY A 284 15.97 34.87 -8.94
C GLY A 284 15.91 34.75 -7.42
N SER A 285 16.54 35.65 -6.65
CA SER A 285 16.65 35.54 -5.18
C SER A 285 15.30 35.56 -4.48
N ASP A 286 14.32 36.19 -5.12
CA ASP A 286 13.08 36.66 -4.52
C ASP A 286 11.85 35.82 -4.96
N GLY A 287 12.05 34.90 -5.92
CA GLY A 287 10.97 34.17 -6.59
C GLY A 287 10.05 35.08 -7.42
N LEU A 288 9.30 34.50 -8.36
CA LEU A 288 8.31 35.24 -9.16
C LEU A 288 6.95 34.55 -9.06
N SER A 289 5.89 35.35 -8.98
CA SER A 289 4.53 34.86 -9.17
C SER A 289 4.12 35.00 -10.63
N CYS A 290 3.43 34.00 -11.17
CA CYS A 290 2.58 34.18 -12.33
C CYS A 290 1.24 34.75 -11.87
N VAL A 291 0.75 35.77 -12.58
CA VAL A 291 -0.51 36.46 -12.29
C VAL A 291 -1.33 36.54 -13.56
N LEU A 292 -2.60 36.12 -13.50
CA LEU A 292 -3.50 36.07 -14.65
C LEU A 292 -4.80 36.81 -14.33
N ALA A 293 -5.13 37.85 -15.10
CA ALA A 293 -6.44 38.51 -15.03
C ALA A 293 -7.44 37.78 -15.92
N ASN A 294 -8.40 37.12 -15.26
CA ASN A 294 -9.38 36.27 -15.93
C ASN A 294 -10.64 37.05 -16.35
N ASN A 295 -10.90 38.21 -15.74
CA ASN A 295 -12.00 39.11 -16.06
C ASN A 295 -11.69 40.56 -15.63
N GLU A 296 -12.68 41.45 -15.69
CA GLU A 296 -12.51 42.87 -15.38
C GLU A 296 -12.09 43.14 -13.93
N ASN A 297 -12.67 42.43 -12.94
CA ASN A 297 -12.23 42.52 -11.56
C ASN A 297 -10.77 42.04 -11.41
N GLY A 298 -10.36 41.06 -12.22
CA GLY A 298 -8.97 40.64 -12.37
C GLY A 298 -8.05 41.76 -12.86
N ARG A 299 -8.49 42.55 -13.84
CA ARG A 299 -7.73 43.68 -14.37
C ARG A 299 -7.61 44.81 -13.35
N GLU A 300 -8.67 45.09 -12.59
CA GLU A 300 -8.62 46.03 -11.47
C GLU A 300 -7.56 45.60 -10.43
N MET A 301 -7.55 44.31 -10.08
CA MET A 301 -6.54 43.75 -9.18
C MET A 301 -5.11 43.81 -9.76
N LEU A 302 -4.93 43.62 -11.08
CA LEU A 302 -3.62 43.79 -11.72
C LEU A 302 -3.08 45.22 -11.57
N GLU A 303 -3.92 46.24 -11.68
CA GLU A 303 -3.48 47.62 -11.52
C GLU A 303 -3.09 47.95 -10.08
N ILE A 304 -3.77 47.34 -9.09
CA ILE A 304 -3.37 47.40 -7.68
C ILE A 304 -1.97 46.79 -7.48
N LEU A 305 -1.72 45.63 -8.11
CA LEU A 305 -0.40 44.97 -8.07
C LEU A 305 0.68 45.84 -8.72
N ARG A 306 0.40 46.44 -9.88
CA ARG A 306 1.33 47.29 -10.63
C ARG A 306 1.87 48.43 -9.78
N GLY A 307 1.04 49.04 -8.93
CA GLY A 307 1.44 50.11 -8.02
C GLY A 307 2.42 49.70 -6.92
N HIS A 308 2.64 48.40 -6.69
CA HIS A 308 3.48 47.86 -5.62
C HIS A 308 4.55 46.88 -6.13
N ALA A 309 4.80 46.85 -7.44
CA ALA A 309 5.73 45.92 -8.07
C ALA A 309 7.18 46.39 -7.95
N SER A 310 8.09 45.51 -7.51
CA SER A 310 9.53 45.64 -7.79
C SER A 310 9.88 45.10 -9.17
N PHE A 311 9.13 44.08 -9.62
CA PHE A 311 9.24 43.48 -10.94
C PHE A 311 7.85 43.16 -11.48
N MET A 312 7.52 43.65 -12.68
CA MET A 312 6.30 43.25 -13.39
C MET A 312 6.53 43.28 -14.89
N ARG A 313 6.40 42.14 -15.56
CA ARG A 313 6.57 42.04 -17.02
C ARG A 313 5.49 41.17 -17.65
N PRO A 314 4.94 41.57 -18.81
CA PRO A 314 3.93 40.78 -19.50
C PRO A 314 4.53 39.45 -19.97
N VAL A 315 3.73 38.40 -19.93
CA VAL A 315 4.08 37.05 -20.38
C VAL A 315 2.94 36.49 -21.23
N THR A 316 3.24 35.63 -22.19
CA THR A 316 2.19 34.99 -22.98
C THR A 316 1.48 33.92 -22.16
N PHE A 317 0.16 33.80 -22.33
CA PHE A 317 -0.59 32.73 -21.68
C PHE A 317 -0.09 31.34 -22.11
N ASP A 318 0.35 31.19 -23.38
CA ASP A 318 0.92 29.95 -23.89
C ASP A 318 2.17 29.49 -23.11
N PHE A 319 3.04 30.42 -22.72
CA PHE A 319 4.21 30.11 -21.90
C PHE A 319 3.79 29.52 -20.54
N LEU A 320 2.88 30.21 -19.83
CA LEU A 320 2.38 29.73 -18.53
C LEU A 320 1.63 28.41 -18.68
N LYS A 321 0.86 28.23 -19.75
CA LYS A 321 0.14 26.99 -20.03
C LYS A 321 1.07 25.78 -20.18
N ARG A 322 2.27 26.00 -20.71
CA ARG A 322 3.29 24.95 -20.91
C ARG A 322 3.96 24.52 -19.62
N PHE A 323 4.24 25.45 -18.71
CA PHE A 323 5.08 25.19 -17.53
C PHE A 323 4.29 25.10 -16.21
N ASN A 324 3.11 25.72 -16.11
CA ASN A 324 2.23 25.68 -14.94
C ASN A 324 1.05 24.70 -15.08
N ARG A 325 0.31 24.50 -13.98
CA ARG A 325 -0.78 23.52 -13.88
C ARG A 325 -2.05 23.94 -14.63
N PHE A 326 -2.11 23.72 -15.95
CA PHE A 326 -3.32 23.95 -16.76
C PHE A 326 -3.99 22.71 -17.36
N SER A 327 -3.31 21.56 -17.39
CA SER A 327 -3.97 20.31 -17.81
C SER A 327 -5.14 19.99 -16.87
N PRO A 328 -6.27 19.43 -17.33
CA PRO A 328 -7.31 18.88 -16.45
C PRO A 328 -6.87 17.53 -15.85
N VAL A 329 -6.20 16.71 -16.65
CA VAL A 329 -5.89 15.32 -16.32
C VAL A 329 -4.48 15.19 -15.77
N ARG A 330 -4.33 14.37 -14.73
CA ARG A 330 -3.05 13.86 -14.20
C ARG A 330 -3.25 12.42 -13.75
N ASN A 331 -2.18 11.63 -13.81
CA ASN A 331 -2.18 10.30 -13.23
C ASN A 331 -1.81 10.40 -11.75
N GLY A 332 -2.59 9.71 -10.91
CA GLY A 332 -2.18 9.42 -9.54
C GLY A 332 -0.97 8.48 -9.55
N ASP A 333 -0.21 8.49 -8.47
CA ASP A 333 0.88 7.51 -8.34
C ASP A 333 0.27 6.11 -8.24
N VAL A 334 0.77 5.17 -9.04
CA VAL A 334 0.31 3.78 -9.04
C VAL A 334 0.53 3.10 -7.68
N MET A 335 1.47 3.60 -6.86
CA MET A 335 1.77 3.08 -5.52
C MET A 335 0.86 3.67 -4.43
N SER A 336 -0.12 4.52 -4.76
CA SER A 336 -1.08 5.06 -3.79
C SER A 336 -1.78 3.97 -2.95
N PRO A 337 -2.25 2.84 -3.52
CA PRO A 337 -2.81 1.75 -2.72
C PRO A 337 -1.81 1.16 -1.71
N ARG A 338 -0.53 1.09 -2.08
CA ARG A 338 0.52 0.57 -1.19
C ARG A 338 0.75 1.50 -0.01
N LEU A 339 0.70 2.82 -0.20
CA LEU A 339 0.82 3.79 0.90
C LEU A 339 -0.23 3.50 1.96
N TYR A 340 -1.51 3.43 1.59
CA TYR A 340 -2.58 3.16 2.57
C TYR A 340 -2.50 1.75 3.17
N TYR A 341 -2.05 0.76 2.40
CA TYR A 341 -1.76 -0.58 2.94
C TYR A 341 -0.69 -0.54 4.04
N MET A 342 0.41 0.18 3.83
CA MET A 342 1.48 0.30 4.82
C MET A 342 1.04 1.12 6.05
N LEU A 343 0.31 2.22 5.86
CA LEU A 343 -0.23 3.01 6.97
C LEU A 343 -1.22 2.21 7.81
N GLY A 344 -2.08 1.40 7.18
CA GLY A 344 -3.01 0.50 7.88
C GLY A 344 -2.30 -0.59 8.71
N ARG A 345 -1.04 -0.89 8.39
CA ARG A 345 -0.17 -1.79 9.16
C ARG A 345 0.67 -1.08 10.23
N GLY A 346 0.47 0.22 10.42
CA GLY A 346 1.15 1.00 11.46
C GLY A 346 2.56 1.47 11.09
N HIS A 347 2.96 1.42 9.81
CA HIS A 347 4.21 2.06 9.39
C HIS A 347 4.10 3.58 9.45
N SER A 348 5.22 4.25 9.74
CA SER A 348 5.28 5.72 9.70
C SER A 348 5.00 6.27 8.30
N VAL A 349 4.54 7.52 8.21
CA VAL A 349 4.28 8.19 6.94
C VAL A 349 5.58 8.34 6.15
N SER A 350 6.67 8.72 6.80
CA SER A 350 7.97 8.87 6.12
C SER A 350 8.46 7.55 5.50
N LYS A 351 8.37 6.44 6.25
CA LYS A 351 8.74 5.11 5.76
C LYS A 351 7.84 4.72 4.59
N SER A 352 6.53 4.84 4.76
CA SER A 352 5.54 4.44 3.76
C SER A 352 5.70 5.21 2.44
N ILE A 353 5.88 6.54 2.49
CA ILE A 353 6.12 7.34 1.28
C ILE A 353 7.44 6.95 0.63
N THR A 354 8.53 6.88 1.40
CA THR A 354 9.85 6.51 0.87
C THR A 354 9.83 5.15 0.20
N TYR A 355 9.16 4.16 0.81
CA TYR A 355 9.07 2.80 0.27
C TYR A 355 8.23 2.74 -1.00
N CYS A 356 7.15 3.53 -1.09
CA CYS A 356 6.36 3.65 -2.31
C CYS A 356 7.17 4.29 -3.44
N LEU A 357 7.77 5.46 -3.19
CA LEU A 357 8.48 6.23 -4.23
C LEU A 357 9.73 5.52 -4.74
N LYS A 358 10.48 4.86 -3.85
CA LYS A 358 11.72 4.14 -4.17
C LYS A 358 11.50 2.65 -4.48
N ARG A 359 10.24 2.18 -4.45
CA ARG A 359 9.88 0.75 -4.59
C ARG A 359 10.74 -0.16 -3.69
N LYS A 360 10.90 0.24 -2.43
CA LYS A 360 11.69 -0.48 -1.41
C LYS A 360 10.85 -1.47 -0.63
N TYR A 361 11.49 -2.54 -0.16
CA TYR A 361 10.93 -3.63 0.65
C TYR A 361 12.01 -4.12 1.62
N ASP A 362 11.59 -4.75 2.70
CA ASP A 362 12.50 -5.27 3.71
C ASP A 362 13.06 -6.64 3.29
N VAL A 363 12.20 -7.54 2.79
CA VAL A 363 12.60 -8.92 2.46
C VAL A 363 12.09 -9.31 1.07
N GLY A 364 12.98 -9.70 0.18
CA GLY A 364 12.63 -10.38 -1.07
C GLY A 364 12.53 -11.88 -0.86
N ILE A 365 11.39 -12.50 -1.14
CA ILE A 365 11.15 -13.94 -0.95
C ILE A 365 11.13 -14.63 -2.33
N THR A 366 11.93 -15.67 -2.52
CA THR A 366 11.91 -16.52 -3.72
C THR A 366 11.72 -18.00 -3.37
N GLY A 367 11.22 -18.79 -4.33
CA GLY A 367 10.88 -20.19 -4.13
C GLY A 367 9.68 -20.67 -4.96
N PHE A 368 9.08 -21.80 -4.60
CA PHE A 368 7.95 -22.42 -5.33
C PHE A 368 6.58 -21.79 -5.04
N TRP A 369 6.48 -20.46 -5.01
CA TRP A 369 5.24 -19.75 -4.66
C TRP A 369 4.23 -19.61 -5.82
N ARG A 370 4.63 -19.94 -7.05
CA ARG A 370 3.74 -20.01 -8.24
C ARG A 370 3.55 -21.41 -8.81
N VAL A 371 4.21 -22.43 -8.25
CA VAL A 371 4.07 -23.80 -8.71
C VAL A 371 2.72 -24.34 -8.24
N PHE A 372 2.03 -25.09 -9.10
CA PHE A 372 0.78 -25.76 -8.75
C PHE A 372 1.09 -26.94 -7.82
N ASN A 373 1.29 -26.64 -6.53
CA ASN A 373 1.58 -27.57 -5.44
C ASN A 373 1.01 -26.95 -4.15
N TYR A 374 0.03 -27.60 -3.52
CA TYR A 374 -0.59 -27.09 -2.28
C TYR A 374 0.43 -26.80 -1.18
N GLY A 375 1.43 -27.68 -1.03
CA GLY A 375 2.48 -27.53 -0.03
C GLY A 375 3.32 -26.29 -0.27
N GLY A 376 3.85 -26.13 -1.50
CA GLY A 376 4.59 -24.94 -1.89
C GLY A 376 3.75 -23.68 -1.73
N ASP A 377 2.54 -23.67 -2.30
CA ASP A 377 1.66 -22.49 -2.28
C ASP A 377 1.38 -22.00 -0.85
N LEU A 378 0.97 -22.92 0.04
CA LEU A 378 0.72 -22.57 1.43
C LEU A 378 1.99 -22.12 2.17
N THR A 379 3.12 -22.79 1.93
CA THR A 379 4.39 -22.46 2.59
C THR A 379 4.84 -21.04 2.31
N TYR A 380 4.69 -20.56 1.07
CA TYR A 380 5.07 -19.18 0.73
C TYR A 380 4.01 -18.15 1.15
N TYR A 381 2.73 -18.52 1.17
CA TYR A 381 1.70 -17.71 1.80
C TYR A 381 2.00 -17.51 3.30
N ALA A 382 2.26 -18.61 4.01
CA ALA A 382 2.64 -18.61 5.41
C ALA A 382 3.91 -17.79 5.66
N LEU A 383 4.97 -17.98 4.86
CA LEU A 383 6.21 -17.22 5.01
C LEU A 383 5.99 -15.72 4.75
N TYR A 384 5.23 -15.35 3.72
CA TYR A 384 4.87 -13.97 3.43
C TYR A 384 4.18 -13.32 4.65
N HIS A 385 3.17 -13.98 5.22
CA HIS A 385 2.44 -13.49 6.38
C HIS A 385 3.28 -13.46 7.68
N VAL A 386 4.20 -14.42 7.88
CA VAL A 386 5.18 -14.36 8.97
C VAL A 386 6.05 -13.10 8.85
N ILE A 387 6.55 -12.77 7.65
CA ILE A 387 7.31 -11.52 7.43
C ILE A 387 6.45 -10.28 7.71
N LEU A 388 5.16 -10.29 7.33
CA LEU A 388 4.24 -9.19 7.64
C LEU A 388 4.04 -9.01 9.15
N ASP A 389 3.84 -10.10 9.89
CA ASP A 389 3.65 -10.11 11.35
C ASP A 389 4.93 -9.68 12.10
N LEU A 390 6.10 -9.84 11.49
CA LEU A 390 7.36 -9.27 11.97
C LEU A 390 7.47 -7.74 11.76
N GLY A 391 6.45 -7.10 11.17
CA GLY A 391 6.47 -5.66 10.88
C GLY A 391 7.32 -5.30 9.66
N LEU A 392 7.63 -6.26 8.80
CA LEU A 392 8.48 -6.09 7.62
C LEU A 392 7.67 -6.10 6.32
N GLU A 393 8.23 -5.52 5.25
CA GLU A 393 7.64 -5.46 3.92
C GLU A 393 8.21 -6.55 2.99
N PRO A 394 7.44 -7.61 2.64
CA PRO A 394 7.88 -8.64 1.71
C PRO A 394 7.67 -8.28 0.23
N LEU A 395 8.58 -8.73 -0.64
CA LEU A 395 8.48 -8.72 -2.10
C LEU A 395 8.59 -10.15 -2.62
N MET A 396 7.57 -10.66 -3.30
CA MET A 396 7.57 -11.98 -3.92
C MET A 396 8.35 -11.95 -5.24
N ILE A 397 9.40 -12.76 -5.35
CA ILE A 397 10.33 -12.83 -6.48
C ILE A 397 10.17 -14.19 -7.16
N GLU A 398 9.75 -14.15 -8.42
CA GLU A 398 9.63 -15.37 -9.23
C GLU A 398 11.01 -15.93 -9.59
N ALA A 399 11.09 -17.26 -9.69
CA ALA A 399 12.30 -17.90 -10.18
C ALA A 399 12.52 -17.56 -11.66
N CYS A 400 13.69 -17.02 -11.94
CA CYS A 400 14.25 -16.86 -13.26
C CYS A 400 15.06 -18.13 -13.62
N ASP A 401 14.40 -19.11 -14.21
CA ASP A 401 15.08 -20.25 -14.84
C ASP A 401 14.36 -20.65 -16.16
N PRO A 402 15.04 -20.57 -17.31
CA PRO A 402 14.48 -20.96 -18.60
C PRO A 402 13.99 -22.41 -18.63
N LYS A 403 14.58 -23.33 -17.85
CA LYS A 403 14.21 -24.74 -17.81
C LYS A 403 12.95 -25.00 -16.98
N MET A 404 12.55 -24.06 -16.13
CA MET A 404 11.29 -24.12 -15.38
C MET A 404 10.07 -23.67 -16.20
N THR A 405 10.24 -23.25 -17.46
CA THR A 405 9.17 -22.67 -18.30
C THR A 405 8.15 -23.66 -18.90
N LYS A 406 7.93 -24.83 -18.28
CA LYS A 406 6.75 -25.66 -18.60
C LYS A 406 5.56 -25.26 -17.71
N GLY A 407 5.06 -24.07 -17.98
CA GLY A 407 3.84 -23.51 -17.42
C GLY A 407 3.85 -22.01 -17.64
N ALA A 408 2.92 -21.49 -18.45
CA ALA A 408 2.69 -20.05 -18.49
C ALA A 408 2.53 -19.52 -17.05
N PRO A 409 2.93 -18.28 -16.73
CA PRO A 409 2.65 -17.71 -15.42
C PRO A 409 1.15 -17.92 -15.12
N LEU A 410 0.85 -18.43 -13.91
CA LEU A 410 -0.54 -18.47 -13.42
C LEU A 410 -1.23 -17.15 -13.76
N SER A 411 -2.51 -17.22 -14.15
CA SER A 411 -3.26 -16.02 -14.51
C SER A 411 -3.05 -14.96 -13.43
N PRO A 412 -2.75 -13.69 -13.79
CA PRO A 412 -2.52 -12.61 -12.81
C PRO A 412 -3.61 -12.57 -11.73
N THR A 413 -4.85 -12.88 -12.11
CA THR A 413 -6.02 -13.00 -11.23
C THR A 413 -5.87 -13.99 -10.07
N ARG A 414 -5.13 -15.10 -10.19
CA ARG A 414 -4.93 -16.07 -9.09
C ARG A 414 -3.86 -15.66 -8.09
N LEU A 415 -3.01 -14.69 -8.46
CA LEU A 415 -1.91 -14.22 -7.61
C LEU A 415 -2.30 -12.93 -6.91
N GLU A 416 -3.04 -12.07 -7.60
CA GLU A 416 -3.68 -10.88 -7.04
C GLU A 416 -4.60 -11.20 -5.87
N THR A 417 -5.15 -12.43 -5.78
CA THR A 417 -6.00 -12.87 -4.66
C THR A 417 -5.22 -13.21 -3.38
N LYS A 418 -3.92 -13.53 -3.47
CA LYS A 418 -3.10 -13.94 -2.31
C LYS A 418 -2.11 -12.87 -1.87
N TYR A 419 -1.55 -12.14 -2.84
CA TYR A 419 -0.57 -11.09 -2.58
C TYR A 419 -1.01 -9.81 -3.30
N PRO A 420 -0.93 -8.65 -2.64
CA PRO A 420 -1.13 -7.39 -3.34
C PRO A 420 -0.20 -7.29 -4.54
N TRP A 421 -0.69 -6.81 -5.68
CA TRP A 421 0.10 -6.69 -6.91
C TRP A 421 1.40 -5.91 -6.70
N PHE A 422 1.40 -4.93 -5.79
CA PHE A 422 2.56 -4.12 -5.46
C PHE A 422 3.58 -4.84 -4.56
N ASN A 423 3.31 -6.05 -4.07
CA ASN A 423 4.27 -6.93 -3.39
C ASN A 423 4.76 -8.06 -4.31
N ILE A 424 4.49 -7.99 -5.62
CA ILE A 424 4.98 -8.94 -6.61
C ILE A 424 6.04 -8.24 -7.47
N ALA A 425 7.25 -8.83 -7.55
CA ALA A 425 8.28 -8.33 -8.45
C ALA A 425 7.87 -8.59 -9.92
N PRO A 426 8.31 -7.73 -10.86
CA PRO A 426 8.24 -8.05 -12.28
C PRO A 426 8.87 -9.42 -12.55
N TRP A 427 8.35 -10.15 -13.52
CA TRP A 427 9.00 -11.37 -13.96
C TRP A 427 10.25 -11.03 -14.78
N TYR A 428 11.39 -11.58 -14.37
CA TYR A 428 12.68 -11.38 -15.04
C TYR A 428 12.98 -12.56 -15.96
N THR A 429 13.43 -12.29 -17.18
CA THR A 429 13.69 -13.31 -18.21
C THR A 429 15.05 -13.98 -18.08
N ASP A 430 15.98 -13.36 -17.36
CA ASP A 430 17.34 -13.84 -17.11
C ASP A 430 17.87 -13.31 -15.75
N ILE A 431 18.88 -13.98 -15.21
CA ILE A 431 19.47 -13.71 -13.89
C ILE A 431 20.08 -12.29 -13.83
N GLU A 432 20.67 -11.79 -14.91
CA GLU A 432 21.29 -10.45 -14.92
C GLU A 432 20.25 -9.36 -14.69
N LYS A 433 19.07 -9.45 -15.33
CA LYS A 433 17.96 -8.52 -15.06
C LYS A 433 17.42 -8.68 -13.64
N GLN A 434 17.35 -9.90 -13.12
CA GLN A 434 16.86 -10.16 -11.77
C GLN A 434 17.74 -9.54 -10.68
N LYS A 435 19.02 -9.26 -10.96
CA LYS A 435 19.90 -8.52 -10.03
C LYS A 435 19.35 -7.14 -9.65
N GLU A 436 18.44 -6.55 -10.44
CA GLU A 436 17.74 -5.31 -10.10
C GLU A 436 17.05 -5.37 -8.73
N VAL A 437 16.55 -6.55 -8.34
CA VAL A 437 15.91 -6.78 -7.04
C VAL A 437 16.83 -6.41 -5.87
N ASN A 438 18.15 -6.56 -6.03
CA ASN A 438 19.11 -6.14 -5.01
C ASN A 438 19.04 -4.65 -4.70
N HIS A 439 18.51 -3.80 -5.57
CA HIS A 439 18.31 -2.38 -5.29
C HIS A 439 16.96 -2.09 -4.62
N ARG A 440 16.05 -3.06 -4.55
CA ARG A 440 14.70 -2.91 -4.01
C ARG A 440 14.54 -3.50 -2.62
N VAL A 441 15.29 -4.53 -2.27
CA VAL A 441 15.14 -5.24 -0.99
C VAL A 441 16.35 -5.04 -0.08
N TYR A 442 16.16 -5.14 1.23
CA TYR A 442 17.26 -5.23 2.18
C TYR A 442 17.78 -6.67 2.25
N THR A 443 16.94 -7.67 2.52
CA THR A 443 17.32 -9.11 2.51
C THR A 443 16.79 -9.81 1.27
N ILE A 444 17.54 -10.78 0.72
CA ILE A 444 16.99 -11.80 -0.20
C ILE A 444 16.90 -13.12 0.55
N MET A 445 15.74 -13.75 0.49
CA MET A 445 15.41 -14.97 1.19
C MET A 445 14.92 -16.04 0.22
N VAL A 446 15.48 -17.23 0.30
CA VAL A 446 14.85 -18.44 -0.25
C VAL A 446 14.05 -19.12 0.86
N GLY A 447 12.78 -19.39 0.57
CA GLY A 447 11.87 -20.00 1.52
C GLY A 447 12.02 -21.52 1.63
N SER A 448 11.04 -22.11 2.30
CA SER A 448 10.99 -23.54 2.60
C SER A 448 10.55 -24.36 1.38
N ASP A 449 10.30 -25.65 1.62
CA ASP A 449 10.10 -26.72 0.65
C ASP A 449 11.38 -27.25 0.00
N GLN A 450 11.23 -28.26 -0.86
CA GLN A 450 12.31 -29.05 -1.46
C GLN A 450 13.11 -28.28 -2.53
N VAL A 451 13.41 -27.01 -2.30
CA VAL A 451 14.12 -26.12 -3.22
C VAL A 451 15.56 -26.56 -3.50
N TRP A 452 16.15 -27.38 -2.63
CA TRP A 452 17.50 -27.94 -2.79
C TRP A 452 17.48 -29.44 -3.13
N ASN A 453 16.37 -29.96 -3.64
CA ASN A 453 16.25 -31.37 -4.00
C ASN A 453 17.28 -31.74 -5.09
N PRO A 454 18.15 -32.75 -4.85
CA PRO A 454 19.15 -33.18 -5.84
C PRO A 454 18.59 -33.47 -7.24
N ASN A 455 17.33 -33.93 -7.36
CA ASN A 455 16.70 -34.16 -8.66
C ASN A 455 16.50 -32.87 -9.47
N LEU A 456 16.17 -31.76 -8.80
CA LEU A 456 16.05 -30.45 -9.44
C LEU A 456 17.41 -29.96 -9.92
N ILE A 457 18.43 -30.13 -9.08
CA ILE A 457 19.80 -29.71 -9.39
C ILE A 457 20.38 -30.53 -10.54
N ASN A 458 20.18 -31.86 -10.55
CA ASN A 458 20.52 -32.74 -11.67
C ASN A 458 19.80 -32.35 -12.98
N SER A 459 18.63 -31.72 -12.89
CA SER A 459 17.90 -31.18 -14.04
C SER A 459 18.46 -29.82 -14.51
N GLY A 460 19.50 -29.32 -13.84
CA GLY A 460 20.14 -28.03 -14.07
C GLY A 460 19.31 -26.84 -13.60
N ILE A 461 18.36 -27.06 -12.68
CA ILE A 461 17.55 -26.01 -12.03
C ILE A 461 18.31 -25.54 -10.79
N LEU A 462 19.32 -24.70 -11.02
CA LEU A 462 20.21 -24.20 -9.97
C LEU A 462 19.87 -22.78 -9.51
N GLY A 463 19.42 -21.94 -10.46
CA GLY A 463 19.45 -20.48 -10.39
C GLY A 463 18.88 -19.85 -9.12
N CYS A 464 17.61 -19.44 -9.15
CA CYS A 464 17.02 -18.59 -8.10
C CYS A 464 16.98 -19.21 -6.71
N TYR A 465 16.89 -20.55 -6.62
CA TYR A 465 16.79 -21.27 -5.35
C TYR A 465 18.11 -21.37 -4.59
N SER A 466 19.22 -21.08 -5.27
CA SER A 466 20.56 -20.94 -4.66
C SER A 466 20.97 -19.47 -4.49
N LEU A 467 20.04 -18.54 -4.74
CA LEU A 467 20.25 -17.08 -4.64
C LEU A 467 21.39 -16.53 -5.51
N ASP A 468 21.65 -17.09 -6.70
CA ASP A 468 22.77 -16.68 -7.56
C ASP A 468 22.70 -15.21 -8.02
N PHE A 469 21.50 -14.63 -8.08
CA PHE A 469 21.30 -13.22 -8.39
C PHE A 469 21.62 -12.27 -7.22
N ALA A 470 21.91 -12.78 -6.02
CA ALA A 470 22.25 -11.95 -4.86
C ALA A 470 23.69 -11.41 -4.97
N VAL A 471 23.86 -10.11 -4.78
CA VAL A 471 25.18 -9.45 -4.81
C VAL A 471 25.88 -9.53 -3.44
N PRO A 472 27.22 -9.44 -3.36
CA PRO A 472 27.97 -9.71 -2.12
C PRO A 472 27.57 -8.86 -0.90
N TRP A 473 27.16 -7.61 -1.09
CA TRP A 473 26.73 -6.70 -0.01
C TRP A 473 25.30 -6.95 0.47
N ARG A 474 24.54 -7.84 -0.19
CA ARG A 474 23.16 -8.15 0.15
C ARG A 474 23.11 -9.21 1.26
N ASN A 475 22.21 -9.02 2.23
CA ASN A 475 21.93 -10.07 3.20
C ASN A 475 21.17 -11.22 2.52
N THR A 476 21.56 -12.46 2.80
CA THR A 476 20.99 -13.67 2.19
C THR A 476 20.59 -14.68 3.25
N VAL A 477 19.36 -15.17 3.16
CA VAL A 477 18.77 -16.09 4.13
C VAL A 477 18.17 -17.28 3.41
N ALA A 478 18.47 -18.49 3.86
CA ALA A 478 17.70 -19.69 3.56
C ALA A 478 16.88 -20.03 4.80
N TYR A 479 15.55 -19.95 4.70
CA TYR A 479 14.65 -20.25 5.79
C TYR A 479 13.97 -21.61 5.58
N SER A 480 14.25 -22.57 6.47
CA SER A 480 13.64 -23.91 6.45
C SER A 480 13.76 -24.61 5.08
N SER A 481 14.84 -24.37 4.33
CA SER A 481 15.01 -25.02 3.01
C SER A 481 15.22 -26.53 3.17
N SER A 482 14.79 -27.31 2.19
CA SER A 482 14.78 -28.78 2.27
C SER A 482 15.52 -29.40 1.08
N PHE A 483 16.34 -30.41 1.36
CA PHE A 483 16.96 -31.28 0.36
C PHE A 483 16.00 -32.40 -0.05
N GLY A 484 15.01 -32.72 0.80
CA GLY A 484 14.00 -33.73 0.48
C GLY A 484 14.52 -35.16 0.44
N LYS A 485 15.79 -35.37 0.74
CA LYS A 485 16.51 -36.64 0.76
C LYS A 485 17.54 -36.62 1.89
N THR A 486 17.83 -37.80 2.44
CA THR A 486 18.83 -37.98 3.51
C THR A 486 20.26 -37.86 2.98
N HIS A 487 20.48 -38.24 1.71
CA HIS A 487 21.78 -38.18 1.05
C HIS A 487 21.78 -37.17 -0.10
N TYR A 488 22.83 -36.36 -0.17
CA TYR A 488 23.06 -35.43 -1.26
C TYR A 488 23.84 -36.09 -2.40
N VAL A 489 23.12 -36.78 -3.28
CA VAL A 489 23.69 -37.45 -4.46
C VAL A 489 23.32 -36.65 -5.72
N ILE A 490 24.31 -36.01 -6.30
CA ILE A 490 24.25 -35.27 -7.57
C ILE A 490 25.39 -35.79 -8.44
N ASP A 491 25.06 -36.27 -9.63
CA ASP A 491 26.00 -36.88 -10.58
C ASP A 491 26.32 -35.94 -11.76
N SER A 492 25.96 -34.66 -11.61
CA SER A 492 26.08 -33.63 -12.63
C SER A 492 27.14 -32.57 -12.27
N PRO A 493 27.73 -31.86 -13.26
CA PRO A 493 28.69 -30.78 -13.02
C PRO A 493 28.16 -29.66 -12.11
N GLU A 494 26.83 -29.48 -12.05
CA GLU A 494 26.14 -28.47 -11.24
C GLU A 494 26.31 -28.68 -9.73
N LYS A 495 26.79 -29.85 -9.28
CA LYS A 495 27.04 -30.14 -7.86
C LYS A 495 27.96 -29.12 -7.20
N GLU A 496 29.11 -28.85 -7.81
CA GLU A 496 30.12 -27.96 -7.24
C GLU A 496 29.63 -26.52 -7.22
N ASP A 497 28.92 -26.11 -8.28
CA ASP A 497 28.30 -24.79 -8.36
C ASP A 497 27.21 -24.60 -7.30
N HIS A 498 26.37 -25.62 -7.06
CA HIS A 498 25.37 -25.55 -6.01
C HIS A 498 26.00 -25.39 -4.64
N ILE A 499 26.96 -26.24 -4.29
CA ILE A 499 27.67 -26.13 -3.00
C ILE A 499 28.34 -24.76 -2.87
N ARG A 500 28.97 -24.25 -3.94
CA ARG A 500 29.59 -22.93 -3.97
C ARG A 500 28.58 -21.80 -3.73
N LEU A 501 27.37 -21.90 -4.27
CA LEU A 501 26.32 -20.91 -4.06
C LEU A 501 25.72 -21.00 -2.65
N LEU A 502 25.46 -22.20 -2.13
CA LEU A 502 24.96 -22.37 -0.77
C LEU A 502 25.93 -21.80 0.28
N LYS A 503 27.24 -21.94 0.06
CA LYS A 503 28.28 -21.33 0.91
C LYS A 503 28.24 -19.80 0.95
N LYS A 504 27.61 -19.14 -0.03
CA LYS A 504 27.45 -17.67 -0.05
C LYS A 504 26.21 -17.20 0.72
N ILE A 505 25.32 -18.11 1.13
CA ILE A 505 24.15 -17.76 1.92
C ILE A 505 24.59 -17.49 3.35
N ARG A 506 24.32 -16.29 3.86
CA ARG A 506 24.83 -15.84 5.17
C ARG A 506 24.18 -16.57 6.34
N HIS A 507 22.86 -16.79 6.24
CA HIS A 507 22.08 -17.44 7.29
C HIS A 507 21.35 -18.64 6.71
N VAL A 508 21.63 -19.83 7.22
CA VAL A 508 21.04 -21.08 6.72
C VAL A 508 20.27 -21.79 7.82
N SER A 509 19.00 -22.07 7.54
CA SER A 509 18.19 -23.01 8.31
C SER A 509 17.51 -24.01 7.38
N VAL A 510 17.25 -25.19 7.91
CA VAL A 510 16.75 -26.34 7.17
C VAL A 510 15.56 -26.98 7.87
N ARG A 511 14.73 -27.68 7.09
CA ARG A 511 13.47 -28.28 7.56
C ARG A 511 13.60 -29.68 8.16
N GLU A 512 14.68 -30.39 7.86
CA GLU A 512 14.92 -31.75 8.32
C GLU A 512 16.30 -31.89 8.96
N SER A 513 16.44 -32.83 9.89
CA SER A 513 17.69 -33.03 10.63
C SER A 513 18.84 -33.48 9.72
N SER A 514 18.57 -34.36 8.75
CA SER A 514 19.57 -34.75 7.73
C SER A 514 20.09 -33.57 6.91
N GLY A 515 19.28 -32.53 6.70
CA GLY A 515 19.69 -31.30 6.05
C GLY A 515 20.80 -30.56 6.82
N VAL A 516 20.83 -30.67 8.15
CA VAL A 516 21.89 -30.09 8.99
C VAL A 516 23.20 -30.80 8.72
N ASP A 517 23.17 -32.12 8.63
CA ASP A 517 24.35 -32.95 8.36
C ASP A 517 24.88 -32.74 6.94
N ILE A 518 23.99 -32.64 5.94
CA ILE A 518 24.35 -32.29 4.56
C ILE A 518 25.04 -30.93 4.51
N CYS A 519 24.46 -29.90 5.15
CA CYS A 519 25.07 -28.57 5.23
C CYS A 519 26.44 -28.61 5.93
N ALA A 520 26.57 -29.35 7.03
CA ALA A 520 27.83 -29.52 7.74
C ALA A 520 28.91 -30.17 6.86
N GLY A 521 28.53 -31.15 6.03
CA GLY A 521 29.41 -31.75 5.02
C GLY A 521 29.92 -30.76 3.97
N PHE A 522 29.17 -29.67 3.72
CA PHE A 522 29.62 -28.56 2.88
C PHE A 522 30.41 -27.50 3.64
N GLY A 523 30.54 -27.59 4.97
CA GLY A 523 31.11 -26.54 5.81
C GLY A 523 30.15 -25.37 6.06
N ILE A 524 28.84 -25.59 5.97
CA ILE A 524 27.78 -24.61 6.21
C ILE A 524 27.14 -24.92 7.57
N LYS A 525 27.05 -23.91 8.45
CA LYS A 525 26.33 -24.04 9.71
C LYS A 525 24.83 -23.80 9.49
N ALA A 526 24.03 -24.86 9.58
CA ALA A 526 22.58 -24.80 9.47
C ALA A 526 21.90 -25.02 10.84
N LYS A 527 20.72 -24.40 11.04
CA LYS A 527 19.82 -24.68 12.17
C LYS A 527 18.58 -25.42 11.67
N HIS A 528 18.19 -26.49 12.35
CA HIS A 528 16.88 -27.11 12.14
C HIS A 528 15.78 -26.24 12.75
N VAL A 529 14.80 -25.82 11.95
CA VAL A 529 13.70 -24.91 12.34
C VAL A 529 12.36 -25.44 11.82
N LEU A 530 11.26 -24.87 12.32
CA LEU A 530 9.92 -25.19 11.83
C LEU A 530 9.69 -24.64 10.42
N ASP A 531 8.90 -25.40 9.64
CA ASP A 531 8.36 -24.94 8.38
C ASP A 531 7.44 -23.71 8.58
N PRO A 532 7.43 -22.73 7.65
CA PRO A 532 6.57 -21.56 7.75
C PRO A 532 5.09 -21.87 8.02
N VAL A 533 4.56 -22.99 7.52
CA VAL A 533 3.15 -23.35 7.75
C VAL A 533 2.82 -23.59 9.23
N MET A 534 3.83 -23.88 10.04
CA MET A 534 3.70 -24.05 11.48
C MET A 534 4.04 -22.78 12.25
N LEU A 535 4.66 -21.78 11.62
CA LEU A 535 4.91 -20.46 12.21
C LEU A 535 3.78 -19.46 12.02
N CYS A 536 3.11 -19.54 10.88
CA CYS A 536 2.05 -18.63 10.51
C CYS A 536 0.89 -18.69 11.52
N ASP A 537 0.43 -17.51 11.91
CA ASP A 537 -0.75 -17.35 12.75
C ASP A 537 -1.99 -17.89 12.00
N VAL A 538 -2.84 -18.62 12.71
CA VAL A 538 -4.05 -19.25 12.17
C VAL A 538 -5.02 -18.22 11.59
N LYS A 539 -4.99 -16.98 12.07
CA LYS A 539 -5.82 -15.88 11.54
C LYS A 539 -5.63 -15.67 10.03
N HIS A 540 -4.42 -15.89 9.51
CA HIS A 540 -4.14 -15.74 8.08
C HIS A 540 -4.74 -16.90 7.29
N TYR A 541 -4.78 -18.11 7.86
CA TYR A 541 -5.53 -19.21 7.24
C TYR A 541 -7.03 -18.95 7.25
N GLU A 542 -7.58 -18.38 8.33
CA GLU A 542 -8.98 -17.94 8.39
C GLU A 542 -9.30 -16.88 7.32
N GLU A 543 -8.38 -15.97 7.02
CA GLU A 543 -8.52 -15.00 5.93
C GLU A 543 -8.46 -15.67 4.55
N LEU A 544 -7.51 -16.60 4.35
CA LEU A 544 -7.34 -17.34 3.10
C LEU A 544 -8.61 -18.14 2.73
N VAL A 545 -9.22 -18.82 3.71
CA VAL A 545 -10.43 -19.65 3.46
C VAL A 545 -11.68 -18.83 3.17
N ARG A 546 -11.71 -17.51 3.40
CA ARG A 546 -12.85 -16.66 2.98
C ARG A 546 -13.02 -16.64 1.46
N ASN A 547 -11.97 -16.94 0.72
CA ASN A 547 -11.98 -17.07 -0.74
C ASN A 547 -12.21 -18.51 -1.21
N ALA A 548 -12.42 -19.46 -0.29
CA ALA A 548 -12.76 -20.84 -0.64
C ALA A 548 -14.15 -20.91 -1.29
N THR A 549 -14.28 -21.76 -2.30
CA THR A 549 -15.50 -21.89 -3.13
C THR A 549 -16.30 -23.15 -2.80
N ILE A 550 -15.76 -24.02 -1.95
CA ILE A 550 -16.39 -25.28 -1.56
C ILE A 550 -16.94 -25.19 -0.15
N THR A 551 -18.12 -25.76 0.04
CA THR A 551 -18.68 -26.07 1.36
C THR A 551 -18.49 -27.55 1.63
N TYR A 552 -17.92 -27.88 2.78
CA TYR A 552 -17.75 -29.26 3.22
C TYR A 552 -18.92 -29.69 4.13
N PRO A 553 -19.19 -31.01 4.24
CA PRO A 553 -20.08 -31.57 5.25
C PRO A 553 -19.67 -31.17 6.67
N GLU A 554 -20.63 -31.19 7.60
CA GLU A 554 -20.39 -30.82 9.01
C GLU A 554 -19.42 -31.77 9.73
N HIS A 555 -19.48 -33.07 9.42
CA HIS A 555 -18.62 -34.09 10.03
C HIS A 555 -17.97 -34.96 8.96
N PHE A 556 -16.67 -34.82 8.77
CA PHE A 556 -15.91 -35.62 7.81
C PHE A 556 -14.45 -35.81 8.23
N ALA A 557 -13.84 -36.86 7.71
CA ALA A 557 -12.39 -37.03 7.70
C ALA A 557 -11.82 -36.66 6.34
N LEU A 558 -10.63 -36.07 6.32
CA LEU A 558 -9.92 -35.68 5.11
C LEU A 558 -8.90 -36.76 4.74
N CYS A 559 -8.97 -37.29 3.53
CA CYS A 559 -7.89 -38.08 2.93
C CYS A 559 -7.14 -37.21 1.90
N PHE A 560 -5.94 -36.74 2.23
CA PHE A 560 -5.12 -35.98 1.29
C PHE A 560 -3.99 -36.82 0.72
N VAL A 561 -4.00 -37.02 -0.59
CA VAL A 561 -3.07 -37.90 -1.32
C VAL A 561 -2.11 -37.07 -2.17
N ARG A 562 -0.81 -37.20 -1.98
CA ARG A 562 0.22 -36.59 -2.83
C ARG A 562 0.77 -37.56 -3.86
N HIS A 563 1.01 -38.83 -3.52
CA HIS A 563 1.55 -39.82 -4.43
C HIS A 563 0.58 -40.99 -4.62
N VAL A 564 0.39 -41.39 -5.87
CA VAL A 564 -0.37 -42.59 -6.22
C VAL A 564 0.37 -43.82 -5.68
N GLY A 565 -0.36 -44.83 -5.20
CA GLY A 565 0.23 -46.07 -4.70
C GLY A 565 0.77 -46.03 -3.26
N MET A 566 0.38 -45.03 -2.46
CA MET A 566 0.78 -44.92 -1.04
C MET A 566 -0.03 -45.81 -0.07
N HIS A 567 -0.82 -46.76 -0.58
CA HIS A 567 -1.60 -47.70 0.24
C HIS A 567 -2.53 -46.98 1.27
N LEU A 568 -3.16 -45.89 0.82
CA LEU A 568 -4.19 -45.17 1.55
C LEU A 568 -5.56 -45.80 1.27
N ASN A 569 -6.31 -46.11 2.32
CA ASN A 569 -7.61 -46.79 2.26
C ASN A 569 -8.70 -45.91 2.90
N PRO A 570 -9.17 -44.86 2.20
CA PRO A 570 -10.18 -43.93 2.73
C PRO A 570 -11.52 -44.62 3.04
N LEU A 571 -11.88 -45.69 2.31
CA LEU A 571 -13.09 -46.46 2.58
C LEU A 571 -13.04 -47.17 3.92
N ARG A 572 -11.90 -47.80 4.23
CA ARG A 572 -11.74 -48.45 5.53
C ARG A 572 -11.76 -47.44 6.66
N LEU A 573 -11.09 -46.30 6.51
CA LEU A 573 -11.16 -45.21 7.48
C LEU A 573 -12.61 -44.75 7.70
N SER A 574 -13.37 -44.55 6.61
CA SER A 574 -14.79 -44.19 6.65
C SER A 574 -15.61 -45.19 7.47
N ASN A 575 -15.43 -46.49 7.21
CA ASN A 575 -16.12 -47.57 7.93
C ASN A 575 -15.77 -47.61 9.42
N GLU A 576 -14.49 -47.49 9.78
CA GLU A 576 -14.01 -47.53 11.17
C GLU A 576 -14.46 -46.30 11.97
N MET A 577 -14.52 -45.13 11.33
CA MET A 577 -14.96 -43.89 11.98
C MET A 577 -16.48 -43.72 11.97
N GLY A 578 -17.19 -44.40 11.07
CA GLY A 578 -18.62 -44.15 10.81
C GLY A 578 -18.87 -42.75 10.23
N LYS A 579 -17.93 -42.21 9.46
CA LYS A 579 -17.94 -40.81 8.97
C LYS A 579 -17.58 -40.74 7.50
N GLU A 580 -18.12 -39.72 6.82
CA GLU A 580 -17.75 -39.45 5.43
C GLU A 580 -16.25 -39.12 5.32
N VAL A 581 -15.59 -39.67 4.29
CA VAL A 581 -14.20 -39.35 3.96
C VAL A 581 -14.13 -38.59 2.65
N ILE A 582 -13.62 -37.37 2.71
CA ILE A 582 -13.42 -36.52 1.55
C ILE A 582 -11.99 -36.70 1.07
N SER A 583 -11.81 -37.14 -0.18
CA SER A 583 -10.49 -37.34 -0.74
C SER A 583 -10.09 -36.17 -1.64
N ILE A 584 -8.93 -35.56 -1.34
CA ILE A 584 -8.33 -34.50 -2.15
C ILE A 584 -6.98 -35.00 -2.66
N GLY A 585 -6.84 -34.98 -3.99
CA GLY A 585 -5.60 -35.34 -4.66
C GLY A 585 -4.73 -34.12 -4.88
N GLY A 586 -3.42 -34.32 -4.80
CA GLY A 586 -2.47 -33.33 -5.25
C GLY A 586 -2.59 -33.07 -6.77
N PRO A 587 -2.05 -31.95 -7.24
CA PRO A 587 -2.35 -31.40 -8.56
C PRO A 587 -1.96 -32.28 -9.76
N ASP A 588 -0.90 -33.07 -9.62
CA ASP A 588 -0.41 -33.99 -10.66
C ASP A 588 -1.07 -35.38 -10.63
N ILE A 589 -2.08 -35.59 -9.78
CA ILE A 589 -2.82 -36.86 -9.75
C ILE A 589 -3.88 -36.83 -10.85
N ASN A 590 -3.67 -37.63 -11.91
CA ASN A 590 -4.64 -37.82 -12.98
C ASN A 590 -5.73 -38.79 -12.51
N ILE A 591 -7.00 -38.41 -12.65
CA ILE A 591 -8.13 -38.98 -11.89
C ILE A 591 -8.84 -40.12 -12.65
N GLU A 592 -8.44 -40.47 -13.86
CA GLU A 592 -9.35 -41.22 -14.72
C GLU A 592 -9.48 -42.74 -14.54
N ASP A 593 -8.70 -43.44 -13.69
CA ASP A 593 -8.92 -44.90 -13.54
C ASP A 593 -8.76 -45.50 -12.13
N GLU A 594 -8.18 -44.81 -11.13
CA GLU A 594 -7.77 -45.48 -9.86
C GLU A 594 -8.49 -45.03 -8.58
N HIS A 595 -9.18 -43.87 -8.58
CA HIS A 595 -9.71 -43.29 -7.35
C HIS A 595 -11.07 -42.57 -7.54
N PRO A 596 -12.20 -43.29 -7.53
CA PRO A 596 -13.55 -42.73 -7.73
C PRO A 596 -14.03 -41.75 -6.63
N TYR A 597 -13.22 -41.49 -5.60
CA TYR A 597 -13.57 -40.66 -4.43
C TYR A 597 -12.92 -39.27 -4.44
N LEU A 598 -12.17 -38.90 -5.49
CA LEU A 598 -11.43 -37.64 -5.56
C LEU A 598 -12.36 -36.46 -5.92
N MET A 599 -12.44 -35.45 -5.04
CA MET A 599 -13.11 -34.18 -5.37
C MET A 599 -12.28 -33.35 -6.34
N MET A 600 -12.63 -33.36 -7.63
CA MET A 600 -11.95 -32.57 -8.68
C MET A 600 -12.02 -31.06 -8.46
N ASN A 601 -13.02 -30.57 -7.73
CA ASN A 601 -13.29 -29.13 -7.58
C ASN A 601 -12.44 -28.46 -6.48
N ALA A 602 -11.82 -29.23 -5.57
CA ALA A 602 -11.08 -28.71 -4.41
C ALA A 602 -9.63 -28.25 -4.72
N ARG A 603 -9.33 -28.00 -6.00
CA ARG A 603 -7.98 -27.82 -6.55
C ARG A 603 -7.26 -26.50 -6.21
N THR A 604 -7.69 -25.78 -5.18
CA THR A 604 -7.07 -24.51 -4.76
C THR A 604 -6.62 -24.60 -3.30
N VAL A 605 -5.58 -23.83 -2.93
CA VAL A 605 -5.02 -23.84 -1.59
C VAL A 605 -6.04 -23.39 -0.54
N GLU A 606 -6.95 -22.48 -0.89
CA GLU A 606 -8.03 -21.99 -0.04
C GLU A 606 -8.99 -23.14 0.33
N ASN A 607 -9.42 -23.92 -0.67
CA ASN A 607 -10.30 -25.08 -0.44
C ASN A 607 -9.58 -26.17 0.36
N TRP A 608 -8.29 -26.44 0.05
CA TRP A 608 -7.51 -27.44 0.78
C TRP A 608 -7.30 -27.08 2.26
N ILE A 609 -6.97 -25.82 2.57
CA ILE A 609 -6.85 -25.36 3.95
C ILE A 609 -8.20 -25.38 4.65
N LYS A 610 -9.28 -24.98 3.98
CA LYS A 610 -10.63 -25.08 4.54
C LYS A 610 -10.96 -26.52 4.93
N ALA A 611 -10.65 -27.49 4.07
CA ALA A 611 -10.83 -28.91 4.38
C ALA A 611 -10.04 -29.35 5.61
N LEU A 612 -8.77 -28.94 5.73
CA LEU A 612 -7.94 -29.23 6.90
C LEU A 612 -8.48 -28.60 8.19
N MET A 613 -8.99 -27.36 8.12
CA MET A 613 -9.56 -26.63 9.26
C MET A 613 -10.89 -27.21 9.71
N GLU A 614 -11.74 -27.68 8.79
CA GLU A 614 -13.09 -28.17 9.09
C GLU A 614 -13.14 -29.68 9.38
N CYS A 615 -12.17 -30.46 8.90
CA CYS A 615 -12.17 -31.92 9.12
C CYS A 615 -11.97 -32.29 10.61
N GLU A 616 -12.40 -33.50 10.96
CA GLU A 616 -12.24 -34.07 12.30
C GLU A 616 -11.03 -35.00 12.41
N TYR A 617 -10.53 -35.50 11.28
CA TYR A 617 -9.37 -36.40 11.23
C TYR A 617 -8.70 -36.32 9.85
N VAL A 618 -7.38 -36.48 9.80
CA VAL A 618 -6.59 -36.43 8.56
C VAL A 618 -5.91 -37.77 8.28
N LEU A 619 -6.05 -38.29 7.07
CA LEU A 619 -5.27 -39.41 6.53
C LEU A 619 -4.43 -38.89 5.36
N THR A 620 -3.11 -39.02 5.42
CA THR A 620 -2.26 -38.40 4.39
C THR A 620 -0.87 -39.01 4.26
N ASP A 621 -0.30 -38.90 3.06
CA ASP A 621 1.12 -39.13 2.73
C ASP A 621 1.88 -37.81 2.49
N SER A 622 1.31 -36.67 2.87
CA SER A 622 1.89 -35.34 2.63
C SER A 622 2.50 -34.74 3.88
N PHE A 623 3.76 -34.32 3.77
CA PHE A 623 4.47 -33.60 4.83
C PHE A 623 3.72 -32.35 5.27
N HIS A 624 3.31 -31.48 4.33
CA HIS A 624 2.66 -30.22 4.69
C HIS A 624 1.26 -30.46 5.28
N ALA A 625 0.55 -31.53 4.89
CA ALA A 625 -0.72 -31.87 5.51
C ALA A 625 -0.53 -32.29 6.98
N VAL A 626 0.53 -33.07 7.29
CA VAL A 626 0.89 -33.42 8.67
C VAL A 626 1.30 -32.17 9.46
N ALA A 627 2.17 -31.32 8.91
CA ALA A 627 2.62 -30.10 9.57
C ALA A 627 1.45 -29.16 9.92
N VAL A 628 0.52 -28.97 8.97
CA VAL A 628 -0.69 -28.16 9.19
C VAL A 628 -1.65 -28.85 10.15
N ALA A 629 -1.81 -30.17 10.09
CA ALA A 629 -2.64 -30.92 11.05
C ALA A 629 -2.12 -30.75 12.49
N ILE A 630 -0.80 -30.81 12.70
CA ILE A 630 -0.18 -30.52 14.01
C ILE A 630 -0.48 -29.07 14.43
N ALA A 631 -0.29 -28.10 13.52
CA ALA A 631 -0.52 -26.68 13.81
C ALA A 631 -1.99 -26.35 14.14
N LEU A 632 -2.94 -27.04 13.50
CA LEU A 632 -4.38 -26.88 13.70
C LEU A 632 -4.97 -27.83 14.76
N LYS A 633 -4.13 -28.62 15.44
CA LYS A 633 -4.54 -29.62 16.44
C LYS A 633 -5.54 -30.65 15.90
N LYS A 634 -5.33 -31.11 14.66
CA LYS A 634 -6.14 -32.13 14.01
C LYS A 634 -5.50 -33.51 14.18
N PRO A 635 -6.24 -34.53 14.66
CA PRO A 635 -5.70 -35.88 14.75
C PRO A 635 -5.47 -36.46 13.35
N PHE A 636 -4.42 -37.27 13.21
CA PHE A 636 -4.01 -37.74 11.89
C PHE A 636 -3.37 -39.13 11.88
N ILE A 637 -3.34 -39.73 10.70
CA ILE A 637 -2.51 -40.88 10.31
C ILE A 637 -1.63 -40.42 9.14
N ALA A 638 -0.31 -40.51 9.34
CA ALA A 638 0.68 -40.26 8.31
C ALA A 638 1.12 -41.60 7.71
N VAL A 639 1.17 -41.70 6.39
CA VAL A 639 1.57 -42.91 5.69
C VAL A 639 2.78 -42.64 4.82
N TYR A 640 3.83 -43.45 4.98
CA TYR A 640 5.05 -43.32 4.16
C TYR A 640 5.09 -44.32 3.00
N GLY A 641 4.26 -45.36 2.99
CA GLY A 641 4.15 -46.29 1.85
C GLY A 641 5.49 -46.91 1.47
N ASN A 642 5.96 -46.54 0.27
CA ASN A 642 7.23 -46.98 -0.31
C ASN A 642 8.35 -45.94 -0.18
N MET A 643 8.15 -44.88 0.62
CA MET A 643 9.19 -43.89 0.86
C MET A 643 10.39 -44.51 1.59
N THR A 644 11.58 -44.14 1.14
CA THR A 644 12.88 -44.51 1.73
C THR A 644 13.64 -43.25 2.14
N ASP A 645 14.84 -43.44 2.70
CA ASP A 645 15.77 -42.35 3.03
C ASP A 645 16.10 -41.47 1.82
N ASP A 646 16.13 -42.05 0.61
CA ASP A 646 16.44 -41.37 -0.64
C ASP A 646 15.21 -40.75 -1.33
N THR A 647 14.00 -41.02 -0.82
CA THR A 647 12.75 -40.43 -1.31
C THR A 647 12.02 -39.59 -0.26
N GLY A 648 12.66 -39.34 0.89
CA GLY A 648 12.29 -38.25 1.80
C GLY A 648 11.46 -38.62 3.02
N ILE A 649 11.54 -39.88 3.51
CA ILE A 649 10.90 -40.29 4.77
C ILE A 649 11.41 -39.49 5.99
N ASP A 650 12.69 -39.10 5.99
CA ASP A 650 13.32 -38.36 7.09
C ASP A 650 12.59 -37.04 7.42
N ARG A 651 11.95 -36.39 6.44
CA ARG A 651 11.15 -35.18 6.69
C ARG A 651 10.00 -35.45 7.66
N PHE A 652 9.34 -36.60 7.53
CA PHE A 652 8.28 -36.99 8.46
C PHE A 652 8.86 -37.36 9.82
N VAL A 653 9.92 -38.17 9.85
CA VAL A 653 10.55 -38.61 11.09
C VAL A 653 11.09 -37.43 11.90
N SER A 654 11.82 -36.52 11.24
CA SER A 654 12.36 -35.30 11.83
C SER A 654 11.24 -34.43 12.43
N LEU A 655 10.14 -34.23 11.69
CA LEU A 655 9.00 -33.44 12.17
C LEU A 655 8.30 -34.11 13.36
N LEU A 656 7.93 -35.38 13.23
CA LEU A 656 7.14 -36.07 14.25
C LEU A 656 7.91 -36.25 15.56
N ARG A 657 9.24 -36.45 15.48
CA ARG A 657 10.12 -36.51 16.65
C ARG A 657 10.16 -35.23 17.46
N MET A 658 9.99 -34.05 16.83
CA MET A 658 9.87 -32.79 17.56
C MET A 658 8.66 -32.77 18.51
N PHE A 659 7.65 -33.61 18.24
CA PHE A 659 6.36 -33.60 18.93
C PHE A 659 6.01 -34.91 19.66
N ASP A 660 6.91 -35.91 19.70
CA ASP A 660 6.62 -37.29 20.15
C ASP A 660 5.40 -37.92 19.41
N LEU A 661 5.34 -37.72 18.09
CA LEU A 661 4.25 -38.21 17.24
C LEU A 661 4.67 -39.31 16.26
N GLU A 662 5.84 -39.93 16.45
CA GLU A 662 6.30 -41.02 15.57
C GLU A 662 5.31 -42.21 15.55
N SER A 663 4.54 -42.40 16.62
CA SER A 663 3.47 -43.40 16.69
C SER A 663 2.30 -43.13 15.74
N ARG A 664 2.34 -42.05 14.96
CA ARG A 664 1.35 -41.68 13.92
C ARG A 664 1.85 -41.94 12.50
N LEU A 665 3.07 -42.42 12.33
CA LEU A 665 3.66 -42.74 11.03
C LEU A 665 3.63 -44.25 10.79
N PHE A 666 2.98 -44.67 9.70
CA PHE A 666 2.79 -46.08 9.36
C PHE A 666 3.18 -46.37 7.91
N ARG A 667 3.51 -47.63 7.60
CA ARG A 667 3.80 -48.02 6.22
C ARG A 667 2.55 -47.97 5.36
N THR A 668 1.41 -48.41 5.91
CA THR A 668 0.11 -48.36 5.22
C THR A 668 -0.99 -47.86 6.16
N SER A 669 -2.08 -47.36 5.57
CA SER A 669 -3.25 -46.98 6.38
C SER A 669 -3.95 -48.17 7.03
N ASP A 670 -3.91 -49.36 6.40
CA ASP A 670 -4.47 -50.59 6.96
C ASP A 670 -3.73 -51.01 8.24
N GLU A 671 -2.39 -50.99 8.21
CA GLU A 671 -1.55 -51.25 9.39
C GLU A 671 -1.86 -50.27 10.53
N ALA A 672 -2.04 -48.99 10.20
CA ALA A 672 -2.40 -47.97 11.17
C ALA A 672 -3.73 -48.30 11.86
N LEU A 673 -4.75 -48.67 11.08
CA LEU A 673 -6.08 -49.00 11.58
C LEU A 673 -6.06 -50.29 12.41
N ASP A 674 -5.34 -51.32 11.98
CA ASP A 674 -5.14 -52.57 12.74
C ASP A 674 -4.48 -52.35 14.11
N SER A 675 -3.62 -51.34 14.23
CA SER A 675 -2.95 -50.99 15.49
C SER A 675 -3.89 -50.34 16.54
N GLY A 676 -5.14 -50.08 16.17
CA GLY A 676 -6.11 -49.35 16.99
C GLY A 676 -5.75 -47.87 17.17
N VAL A 677 -5.06 -47.26 16.21
CA VAL A 677 -4.57 -45.88 16.33
C VAL A 677 -5.69 -44.85 16.58
N LEU A 678 -6.90 -45.12 16.06
CA LEU A 678 -8.07 -44.25 16.21
C LEU A 678 -8.55 -44.12 17.66
N SER A 679 -8.32 -45.14 18.51
CA SER A 679 -8.68 -45.11 19.93
C SER A 679 -7.57 -44.53 20.83
N LYS A 680 -6.43 -44.15 20.24
CA LYS A 680 -5.30 -43.52 20.92
C LYS A 680 -5.35 -42.02 20.60
N PRO A 681 -5.91 -41.14 21.44
CA PRO A 681 -5.93 -39.70 21.16
C PRO A 681 -4.51 -39.10 21.17
N ILE A 682 -4.31 -37.99 20.45
CA ILE A 682 -3.09 -37.19 20.56
C ILE A 682 -3.26 -36.22 21.74
N ASP A 683 -2.25 -36.14 22.61
CA ASP A 683 -2.17 -35.10 23.64
C ASP A 683 -1.79 -33.75 23.01
N PHE A 684 -2.80 -33.03 22.52
CA PHE A 684 -2.60 -31.74 21.88
C PHE A 684 -2.18 -30.62 22.84
N ASP A 685 -2.29 -30.82 24.16
CA ASP A 685 -1.76 -29.88 25.14
C ASP A 685 -0.24 -30.02 25.24
N ALA A 686 0.28 -31.25 25.28
CA ALA A 686 1.71 -31.51 25.20
C ALA A 686 2.31 -31.07 23.86
N VAL A 687 1.66 -31.42 22.74
CA VAL A 687 2.07 -30.97 21.40
C VAL A 687 2.04 -29.44 21.30
N GLY A 688 1.00 -28.79 21.85
CA GLY A 688 0.87 -27.34 21.86
C GLY A 688 2.00 -26.63 22.60
N ARG A 689 2.45 -27.16 23.74
CA ARG A 689 3.61 -26.62 24.48
C ARG A 689 4.90 -26.71 23.65
N ARG A 690 5.18 -27.88 23.08
CA ARG A 690 6.37 -28.09 22.22
C ARG A 690 6.34 -27.22 20.96
N LEU A 691 5.16 -27.08 20.35
CA LEU A 691 4.96 -26.22 19.17
C LEU A 691 5.31 -24.77 19.49
N GLU A 692 4.85 -24.26 20.63
CA GLU A 692 5.14 -22.88 21.02
C GLU A 692 6.63 -22.66 21.33
N GLU A 693 7.30 -23.63 21.95
CA GLU A 693 8.75 -23.59 22.17
C GLU A 693 9.51 -23.54 20.83
N HIS A 694 9.20 -24.45 19.91
CA HIS A 694 9.84 -24.47 18.59
C HIS A 694 9.48 -23.25 17.72
N ARG A 695 8.27 -22.71 17.84
CA ARG A 695 7.87 -21.44 17.20
C ARG A 695 8.72 -20.29 17.69
N LYS A 696 8.89 -20.14 19.00
CA LYS A 696 9.74 -19.10 19.60
C LYS A 696 11.17 -19.21 19.13
N GLU A 697 11.76 -20.41 19.12
CA GLU A 697 13.12 -20.62 18.64
C GLU A 697 13.28 -20.27 17.15
N SER A 698 12.35 -20.73 16.32
CA SER A 698 12.39 -20.53 14.87
C SER A 698 12.17 -19.06 14.49
N LEU A 699 11.21 -18.39 15.14
CA LEU A 699 10.97 -16.95 14.97
C LEU A 699 12.14 -16.11 15.48
N ARG A 700 12.76 -16.48 16.60
CA ARG A 700 13.96 -15.82 17.09
C ARG A 700 15.10 -15.94 16.09
N TRP A 701 15.35 -17.15 15.57
CA TRP A 701 16.36 -17.37 14.54
C TRP A 701 16.09 -16.53 13.29
N LEU A 702 14.83 -16.47 12.83
CA LEU A 702 14.43 -15.70 11.66
C LEU A 702 14.62 -14.20 11.88
N LYS A 703 14.21 -13.66 13.05
CA LYS A 703 14.43 -12.26 13.42
C LYS A 703 15.91 -11.93 13.44
N ASP A 704 16.72 -12.73 14.12
CA ASP A 704 18.17 -12.55 14.19
C ASP A 704 18.80 -12.55 12.78
N ALA A 705 18.36 -13.43 11.88
CA ALA A 705 18.83 -13.47 10.49
C ALA A 705 18.39 -12.25 9.63
N LEU A 706 17.34 -11.54 10.04
CA LEU A 706 16.77 -10.39 9.33
C LEU A 706 17.22 -9.03 9.90
N GLU A 707 17.58 -8.97 11.18
CA GLU A 707 17.91 -7.72 11.91
C GLU A 707 19.38 -7.29 11.81
N MET A 708 20.29 -8.16 11.34
CA MET A 708 21.73 -7.85 11.24
C MET A 708 22.03 -6.87 10.09
N TRP A 709 21.86 -5.56 10.36
CA TRP A 709 22.26 -4.43 9.51
C TRP A 709 23.34 -3.59 10.17
#